data_AF-A0A957K5Q1-F1
#
_entry.id   AF-A0A957K5Q1-F1
#
_cell.length_a   1.000
_cell.length_b   1.000
_cell.length_c   1.000
_cell.angle_alpha   90.00
_cell.angle_beta   90.00
_cell.angle_gamma   90.00
#
_symmetry.space_group_name_H-M   'P 1'
#
loop_
_entity.id
_entity.type
_entity.pdbx_description
1 polymer ?
#
loop_
_entity_poly.entity_id
_entity_poly.type
_entity_poly.pdbx_seq_one_letter_code
_entity_poly.pdbx_strand_id
1 'polypeptide(L)'
;MNWQQLFQQFGFPLVALGIGLESMGIPAPGETILLVAAAAAAAGNGNIVWVIVAAAAGAIIGDNVAFTLGRRYGRSLIARIPFVDDQKLSHSEAFFVKHGSKTVIIARFIPVVRSVVAYIAGINQMDHWTFTAYNLFGGILWATTIGTLGFVFGKNLHLLELWLRRAGGVWVAILLVGGLLLWGNHRWHLSEHAFCLSRTGSIFSAWHRLLKHQRQRLLVNLILLLVSGWIAGVLIDDWVEKEPELYERDILVTAWLHIGAEEVSPWVELLAWLGDIRFLTAVSLATAGWLWFKGRRRFSLLTLFNIAGALALGLGLQYLFKRPLPIFAEPQWRISAYAFPHLPSLVAVATYGWLALFWRSRSWKAWLNSATLASFLSLTVAIIGLYLGQGKATDVLAGLALGFLWLGILATLTDETAVNTVHQVRSRANDLLPRQRLHLLLALTVPVLILTFIEPPLAQDPSYHHFADQRTFLGIPNFWNVISNIPFLLFGVMGLALLAYFFRRGGLPAFSTLAEQRPYLIFFVGVAITSVGSAYYHLAPDNTHLVWDRLPMTLGFMSIFAAVIAERIDRNAGLRLLWPMIFVGVASVIYWYWSELHLRGDLRFYVDVQFYPLLAIPLLIYLFPSRYTRGEQIFTIILIYALAKALELLDKEVFHLLGNVISGHSLKHVVAALATLATMRMLWQRQPLAAENDTPGNTGA
;
A
#
# COMPACT_ATOMS: atom_id res chain seq x y z
N MET A 1 -36.43 -45.80 -5.18
CA MET A 1 -36.89 -45.03 -6.35
C MET A 1 -35.72 -44.19 -6.83
N ASN A 2 -35.24 -44.39 -8.05
CA ASN A 2 -34.04 -43.71 -8.55
C ASN A 2 -34.35 -42.22 -8.81
N TRP A 3 -33.38 -41.30 -8.73
CA TRP A 3 -33.61 -39.86 -8.91
C TRP A 3 -34.31 -39.54 -10.25
N GLN A 4 -34.01 -40.33 -11.28
CA GLN A 4 -34.68 -40.28 -12.59
C GLN A 4 -36.19 -40.59 -12.53
N GLN A 5 -36.60 -41.58 -11.72
CA GLN A 5 -38.01 -41.94 -11.53
C GLN A 5 -38.75 -40.87 -10.71
N LEU A 6 -38.08 -40.27 -9.72
CA LEU A 6 -38.60 -39.13 -8.96
C LEU A 6 -38.82 -37.90 -9.85
N PHE A 7 -37.85 -37.59 -10.73
CA PHE A 7 -38.00 -36.47 -11.66
C PHE A 7 -39.08 -36.72 -12.73
N GLN A 8 -39.21 -37.95 -13.23
CA GLN A 8 -40.28 -38.26 -14.20
C GLN A 8 -41.68 -38.23 -13.57
N GLN A 9 -41.84 -38.63 -12.31
CA GLN A 9 -43.14 -38.58 -11.61
C GLN A 9 -43.49 -37.21 -11.04
N PHE A 10 -42.51 -36.48 -10.49
CA PHE A 10 -42.76 -35.23 -9.77
C PHE A 10 -42.18 -33.97 -10.46
N GLY A 11 -41.25 -34.12 -11.41
CA GLY A 11 -40.58 -32.99 -12.06
C GLY A 11 -41.51 -32.13 -12.91
N PHE A 12 -42.33 -32.73 -13.77
CA PHE A 12 -43.28 -31.94 -14.59
C PHE A 12 -44.38 -31.27 -13.74
N PRO A 13 -45.04 -31.96 -12.79
CA PRO A 13 -45.99 -31.30 -11.89
C PRO A 13 -45.35 -30.20 -11.05
N LEU A 14 -44.11 -30.39 -10.60
CA LEU A 14 -43.38 -29.37 -9.81
C LEU A 14 -43.03 -28.14 -10.64
N VAL A 15 -42.63 -28.31 -11.91
CA VAL A 15 -42.41 -27.20 -12.85
C VAL A 15 -43.70 -26.43 -13.07
N ALA A 16 -44.80 -27.13 -13.36
CA ALA A 16 -46.11 -26.50 -13.57
C ALA A 16 -46.58 -25.75 -12.31
N LEU A 17 -46.44 -26.37 -11.13
CA LEU A 17 -46.88 -25.78 -9.87
C LEU A 17 -45.99 -24.61 -9.45
N GLY A 18 -44.66 -24.73 -9.53
CA GLY A 18 -43.72 -23.69 -9.16
C GLY A 18 -43.90 -22.42 -10.02
N ILE A 19 -44.04 -22.60 -11.33
CA ILE A 19 -44.27 -21.50 -12.26
C ILE A 19 -45.70 -20.94 -12.11
N GLY A 20 -46.69 -21.81 -11.90
CA GLY A 20 -48.07 -21.37 -11.66
C GLY A 20 -48.20 -20.50 -10.41
N LEU A 21 -47.57 -20.89 -9.30
CA LEU A 21 -47.52 -20.09 -8.07
C LEU A 21 -46.81 -18.75 -8.30
N GLU A 22 -45.69 -18.75 -9.03
CA GLU A 22 -44.98 -17.52 -9.39
C GLU A 22 -45.83 -16.57 -10.24
N SER A 23 -46.50 -17.10 -11.26
CA SER A 23 -47.44 -16.39 -12.12
C SER A 23 -48.65 -15.84 -11.35
N MET A 24 -49.04 -16.49 -10.26
CA MET A 24 -50.04 -16.00 -9.30
C MET A 24 -49.48 -14.91 -8.36
N GLY A 25 -48.27 -14.42 -8.57
CA GLY A 25 -47.66 -13.38 -7.74
C GLY A 25 -47.14 -13.88 -6.39
N ILE A 26 -47.09 -15.20 -6.16
CA ILE A 26 -46.48 -15.81 -4.98
C ILE A 26 -44.98 -15.97 -5.26
N PRO A 27 -44.07 -15.48 -4.39
CA PRO A 27 -42.64 -15.62 -4.63
C PRO A 27 -42.23 -17.09 -4.73
N ALA A 28 -41.96 -17.55 -5.94
CA ALA A 28 -41.46 -18.89 -6.22
C ALA A 28 -40.35 -18.79 -7.28
N PRO A 29 -39.32 -19.66 -7.22
CA PRO A 29 -38.20 -19.62 -8.16
C PRO A 29 -38.55 -20.37 -9.46
N GLY A 30 -39.66 -20.04 -10.11
CA GLY A 30 -40.20 -20.80 -11.25
C GLY A 30 -39.26 -20.85 -12.45
N GLU A 31 -38.53 -19.77 -12.73
CA GLU A 31 -37.51 -19.73 -13.80
C GLU A 31 -36.30 -20.61 -13.49
N THR A 32 -35.84 -20.64 -12.23
CA THR A 32 -34.78 -21.55 -11.80
C THR A 32 -35.24 -23.00 -11.91
N ILE A 33 -36.49 -23.29 -11.51
CA ILE A 33 -37.09 -24.62 -11.63
C ILE A 33 -37.16 -25.05 -13.11
N LEU A 34 -37.57 -24.15 -14.02
CA LEU A 34 -37.60 -24.41 -15.47
C LEU A 34 -36.20 -24.69 -16.02
N LEU A 35 -35.21 -23.85 -15.69
CA LEU A 35 -33.84 -24.00 -16.17
C LEU A 35 -33.21 -25.31 -15.68
N VAL A 36 -33.40 -25.65 -14.40
CA VAL A 36 -32.92 -26.91 -13.81
C VAL A 36 -33.62 -28.11 -14.44
N ALA A 37 -34.93 -28.04 -14.65
CA ALA A 37 -35.69 -29.11 -15.29
C ALA A 37 -35.29 -29.29 -16.77
N ALA A 38 -35.03 -28.20 -17.48
CA ALA A 38 -34.55 -28.23 -18.86
C ALA A 38 -33.11 -28.77 -18.96
N ALA A 39 -32.24 -28.43 -18.00
CA ALA A 39 -30.89 -28.99 -17.91
C ALA A 39 -30.90 -30.48 -17.53
N ALA A 40 -31.82 -30.91 -16.67
CA ALA A 40 -32.02 -32.32 -16.35
C ALA A 40 -32.51 -33.11 -17.58
N ALA A 41 -33.43 -32.54 -18.36
CA ALA A 41 -33.85 -33.11 -19.64
C ALA A 41 -32.68 -33.19 -20.65
N ALA A 42 -31.78 -32.21 -20.66
CA ALA A 42 -30.58 -32.21 -21.49
C ALA A 42 -29.59 -33.33 -21.11
N ALA A 43 -29.52 -33.69 -19.84
CA ALA A 43 -28.74 -34.82 -19.32
C ALA A 43 -29.42 -36.19 -19.56
N GLY A 44 -30.51 -36.25 -20.33
CA GLY A 44 -31.24 -37.48 -20.66
C GLY A 44 -32.33 -37.87 -19.67
N ASN A 45 -32.55 -37.07 -18.62
CA ASN A 45 -33.49 -37.37 -17.54
C ASN A 45 -34.86 -36.72 -17.78
N GLY A 46 -35.51 -37.03 -18.89
CA GLY A 46 -36.85 -36.53 -19.23
C GLY A 46 -36.91 -35.83 -20.60
N ASN A 47 -38.12 -35.55 -21.07
CA ASN A 47 -38.33 -34.93 -22.39
C ASN A 47 -38.54 -33.42 -22.23
N ILE A 48 -37.69 -32.63 -22.90
CA ILE A 48 -37.75 -31.17 -22.89
C ILE A 48 -39.09 -30.62 -23.36
N VAL A 49 -39.76 -31.30 -24.31
CA VAL A 49 -41.09 -30.90 -24.79
C VAL A 49 -42.09 -30.92 -23.64
N TRP A 50 -42.08 -31.97 -22.82
CA TRP A 50 -42.99 -32.08 -21.67
C TRP A 50 -42.64 -31.09 -20.55
N VAL A 51 -41.36 -30.74 -20.37
CA VAL A 51 -40.95 -29.65 -19.46
C VAL A 51 -41.51 -28.31 -19.93
N ILE A 52 -41.36 -27.98 -21.21
CA ILE A 52 -41.88 -26.74 -21.81
C ILE A 52 -43.41 -26.70 -21.72
N VAL A 53 -44.09 -27.80 -22.03
CA VAL A 53 -45.56 -27.90 -21.93
C VAL A 53 -46.03 -27.68 -20.49
N ALA A 54 -45.38 -28.33 -19.51
CA ALA A 54 -45.70 -28.15 -18.10
C ALA A 54 -45.48 -26.70 -17.63
N ALA A 55 -44.38 -26.08 -18.07
CA ALA A 55 -44.06 -24.70 -17.75
C ALA A 55 -45.04 -23.69 -18.36
N ALA A 56 -45.39 -23.89 -19.64
CA ALA A 56 -46.40 -23.08 -20.32
C ALA A 56 -47.76 -23.23 -19.62
N ALA A 57 -48.19 -24.46 -19.35
CA ALA A 57 -49.45 -24.73 -18.66
C ALA A 57 -49.51 -24.06 -17.27
N GLY A 58 -48.45 -24.21 -16.47
CA GLY A 58 -48.32 -23.55 -15.17
C GLY A 58 -48.44 -22.03 -15.27
N ALA A 59 -47.66 -21.42 -16.17
CA ALA A 59 -47.67 -19.97 -16.36
C ALA A 59 -49.04 -19.45 -16.84
N ILE A 60 -49.69 -20.16 -17.76
CA ILE A 60 -50.99 -19.75 -18.32
C ILE A 60 -52.09 -19.86 -17.26
N ILE A 61 -52.13 -20.96 -16.51
CA ILE A 61 -53.11 -21.16 -15.45
C ILE A 61 -52.90 -20.12 -14.35
N GLY A 62 -51.66 -19.92 -13.90
CA GLY A 62 -51.33 -18.96 -12.86
C GLY A 62 -51.72 -17.53 -13.24
N ASP A 63 -51.38 -17.09 -14.46
CA ASP A 63 -51.72 -15.76 -14.95
C ASP A 63 -53.24 -15.56 -15.11
N ASN A 64 -54.01 -16.59 -15.49
CA ASN A 64 -55.48 -16.49 -15.54
C ASN A 64 -56.11 -16.37 -14.16
N VAL A 65 -55.55 -17.06 -13.16
CA VAL A 65 -55.97 -16.90 -11.76
C VAL A 65 -55.64 -15.48 -11.27
N ALA A 66 -54.42 -15.00 -11.52
CA ALA A 66 -54.00 -13.64 -11.21
C ALA A 66 -54.91 -12.57 -11.86
N PHE A 67 -55.21 -12.73 -13.14
CA PHE A 67 -56.13 -11.87 -13.88
C PHE A 67 -57.53 -11.84 -13.28
N THR A 68 -58.09 -13.02 -12.97
CA THR A 68 -59.43 -13.14 -12.39
C THR A 68 -59.48 -12.50 -11.01
N LEU A 69 -58.44 -12.69 -10.20
CA LEU A 69 -58.31 -12.05 -8.89
C LEU A 69 -58.20 -10.53 -9.00
N GLY A 70 -57.39 -10.02 -9.92
CA GLY A 70 -57.27 -8.59 -10.22
C GLY A 70 -58.59 -7.98 -10.69
N ARG A 71 -59.36 -8.71 -11.51
CA ARG A 71 -60.65 -8.28 -12.05
C ARG A 71 -61.77 -8.27 -11.01
N ARG A 72 -61.79 -9.27 -10.11
CA ARG A 72 -62.86 -9.44 -9.10
C ARG A 72 -62.64 -8.60 -7.84
N TYR A 73 -61.39 -8.39 -7.43
CA TYR A 73 -61.07 -7.74 -6.15
C TYR A 73 -60.31 -6.41 -6.29
N GLY A 74 -59.88 -6.04 -7.50
CA GLY A 74 -59.25 -4.76 -7.78
C GLY A 74 -57.95 -4.53 -7.00
N ARG A 75 -57.57 -3.27 -6.81
CA ARG A 75 -56.34 -2.87 -6.10
C ARG A 75 -56.30 -3.27 -4.61
N SER A 76 -57.46 -3.56 -4.01
CA SER A 76 -57.57 -3.87 -2.58
C SER A 76 -56.90 -5.18 -2.15
N LEU A 77 -56.72 -6.13 -3.08
CA LEU A 77 -56.07 -7.41 -2.82
C LEU A 77 -54.53 -7.31 -2.88
N ILE A 78 -54.00 -6.51 -3.81
CA ILE A 78 -52.55 -6.35 -4.01
C ILE A 78 -51.91 -5.58 -2.85
N ALA A 79 -52.62 -4.60 -2.29
CA ALA A 79 -52.15 -3.86 -1.11
C ALA A 79 -51.93 -4.73 0.14
N ARG A 80 -52.40 -6.00 0.11
CA ARG A 80 -52.19 -6.98 1.18
C ARG A 80 -51.06 -7.97 0.89
N ILE A 81 -50.46 -7.93 -0.31
CA ILE A 81 -49.34 -8.80 -0.69
C ILE A 81 -48.03 -8.10 -0.26
N PRO A 82 -47.26 -8.65 0.69
CA PRO A 82 -46.16 -7.96 1.36
C PRO A 82 -44.95 -7.57 0.47
N PHE A 83 -44.96 -7.91 -0.83
CA PHE A 83 -43.84 -7.72 -1.74
C PHE A 83 -44.13 -6.82 -2.95
N VAL A 84 -45.36 -6.31 -3.07
CA VAL A 84 -45.81 -5.45 -4.18
C VAL A 84 -46.03 -4.03 -3.65
N ASP A 85 -45.14 -3.12 -4.02
CA ASP A 85 -45.14 -1.71 -3.59
C ASP A 85 -45.85 -0.81 -4.64
N ASP A 86 -46.44 0.31 -4.21
CA ASP A 86 -47.21 1.24 -5.04
C ASP A 86 -46.37 1.81 -6.20
N GLN A 87 -45.05 1.93 -6.01
CA GLN A 87 -44.14 2.39 -7.06
C GLN A 87 -43.97 1.36 -8.19
N LYS A 88 -44.04 0.06 -7.89
CA LYS A 88 -43.97 -1.02 -8.90
C LYS A 88 -45.28 -1.10 -9.68
N LEU A 89 -46.40 -0.97 -8.98
CA LEU A 89 -47.73 -0.94 -9.59
C LEU A 89 -47.90 0.21 -10.57
N SER A 90 -47.52 1.43 -10.17
CA SER A 90 -47.61 2.62 -11.04
C SER A 90 -46.72 2.54 -12.29
N HIS A 91 -45.51 1.98 -12.18
CA HIS A 91 -44.64 1.74 -13.35
C HIS A 91 -45.24 0.72 -14.32
N SER A 92 -45.76 -0.39 -13.80
CA SER A 92 -46.39 -1.43 -14.62
C SER A 92 -47.70 -0.94 -15.25
N GLU A 93 -48.47 -0.10 -14.57
CA GLU A 93 -49.67 0.56 -15.13
C GLU A 93 -49.30 1.54 -16.25
N ALA A 94 -48.28 2.39 -16.06
CA ALA A 94 -47.81 3.31 -17.10
C ALA A 94 -47.32 2.56 -18.35
N PHE A 95 -46.66 1.42 -18.15
CA PHE A 95 -46.22 0.55 -19.25
C PHE A 95 -47.40 -0.11 -19.97
N PHE A 96 -48.41 -0.57 -19.23
CA PHE A 96 -49.63 -1.20 -19.75
C PHE A 96 -50.49 -0.23 -20.54
N VAL A 97 -50.68 1.00 -20.05
CA VAL A 97 -51.40 2.08 -20.75
C VAL A 97 -50.72 2.43 -22.07
N LYS A 98 -49.37 2.40 -22.13
CA LYS A 98 -48.60 2.76 -23.32
C LYS A 98 -48.58 1.68 -24.41
N HIS A 99 -48.61 0.39 -24.06
CA HIS A 99 -48.42 -0.72 -25.02
C HIS A 99 -49.61 -1.67 -25.15
N GLY A 100 -50.68 -1.48 -24.36
CA GLY A 100 -51.94 -2.22 -24.45
C GLY A 100 -51.78 -3.74 -24.29
N SER A 101 -52.61 -4.52 -25.00
CA SER A 101 -52.65 -6.00 -24.89
C SER A 101 -51.30 -6.69 -25.18
N LYS A 102 -50.43 -6.08 -26.00
CA LYS A 102 -49.08 -6.59 -26.31
C LYS A 102 -48.16 -6.63 -25.08
N THR A 103 -48.47 -5.81 -24.07
CA THR A 103 -47.76 -5.77 -22.79
C THR A 103 -47.74 -7.13 -22.10
N VAL A 104 -48.81 -7.92 -22.22
CA VAL A 104 -48.91 -9.24 -21.57
C VAL A 104 -47.81 -10.19 -22.06
N ILE A 105 -47.43 -10.10 -23.34
CA ILE A 105 -46.35 -10.91 -23.93
C ILE A 105 -44.98 -10.34 -23.54
N ILE A 106 -44.78 -9.02 -23.71
CA ILE A 106 -43.47 -8.38 -23.49
C ILE A 106 -43.05 -8.44 -22.02
N ALA A 107 -43.99 -8.17 -21.11
CA ALA A 107 -43.74 -8.19 -19.67
C ALA A 107 -43.25 -9.54 -19.17
N ARG A 108 -43.57 -10.64 -19.87
CA ARG A 108 -43.22 -12.00 -19.47
C ARG A 108 -41.72 -12.28 -19.48
N PHE A 109 -40.97 -11.54 -20.29
CA PHE A 109 -39.50 -11.60 -20.37
C PHE A 109 -38.82 -10.67 -19.36
N ILE A 110 -39.57 -9.97 -18.51
CA ILE A 110 -39.04 -9.06 -17.52
C ILE A 110 -39.44 -9.58 -16.11
N PRO A 111 -38.51 -10.18 -15.34
CA PRO A 111 -38.83 -10.94 -14.12
C PRO A 111 -39.69 -10.22 -13.08
N VAL A 112 -39.53 -8.91 -12.91
CA VAL A 112 -40.31 -8.12 -11.92
C VAL A 112 -41.67 -7.71 -12.47
N VAL A 113 -41.80 -7.56 -13.79
CA VAL A 113 -43.03 -7.08 -14.42
C VAL A 113 -43.98 -8.25 -14.69
N ARG A 114 -43.44 -9.46 -14.98
CA ARG A 114 -44.25 -10.64 -15.31
C ARG A 114 -45.23 -11.05 -14.21
N SER A 115 -44.82 -10.97 -12.94
CA SER A 115 -45.63 -11.45 -11.80
C SER A 115 -46.78 -10.51 -11.43
N VAL A 116 -46.81 -9.30 -12.00
CA VAL A 116 -47.79 -8.25 -11.67
C VAL A 116 -48.67 -7.89 -12.88
N VAL A 117 -48.20 -8.13 -14.11
CA VAL A 117 -48.91 -7.72 -15.34
C VAL A 117 -50.29 -8.35 -15.50
N ALA A 118 -50.46 -9.62 -15.12
CA ALA A 118 -51.73 -10.33 -15.22
C ALA A 118 -52.79 -9.73 -14.28
N TYR A 119 -52.38 -9.41 -13.05
CA TYR A 119 -53.23 -8.70 -12.09
C TYR A 119 -53.64 -7.31 -12.58
N ILE A 120 -52.69 -6.54 -13.13
CA ILE A 120 -52.95 -5.18 -13.66
C ILE A 120 -53.89 -5.23 -14.87
N ALA A 121 -53.75 -6.23 -15.74
CA ALA A 121 -54.68 -6.45 -16.85
C ALA A 121 -56.10 -6.72 -16.34
N GLY A 122 -56.23 -7.48 -15.24
CA GLY A 122 -57.50 -7.73 -14.55
C GLY A 122 -58.10 -6.47 -13.92
N ILE A 123 -57.30 -5.67 -13.21
CA ILE A 123 -57.73 -4.41 -12.59
C ILE A 123 -58.25 -3.43 -13.65
N ASN A 124 -57.59 -3.36 -14.80
CA ASN A 124 -57.99 -2.52 -15.92
C ASN A 124 -59.15 -3.09 -16.75
N GLN A 125 -59.82 -4.15 -16.27
CA GLN A 125 -61.00 -4.75 -16.89
C GLN A 125 -60.78 -5.15 -18.36
N MET A 126 -59.58 -5.60 -18.70
CA MET A 126 -59.30 -6.11 -20.04
C MET A 126 -60.26 -7.26 -20.39
N ASP A 127 -60.63 -7.39 -21.65
CA ASP A 127 -61.48 -8.49 -22.09
C ASP A 127 -60.81 -9.85 -21.80
N HIS A 128 -61.57 -10.82 -21.28
CA HIS A 128 -61.03 -12.09 -20.78
C HIS A 128 -60.43 -12.92 -21.92
N TRP A 129 -61.06 -12.91 -23.10
CA TRP A 129 -60.59 -13.65 -24.27
C TRP A 129 -59.35 -13.03 -24.85
N THR A 130 -59.31 -11.70 -24.90
CA THR A 130 -58.11 -10.97 -25.32
C THR A 130 -56.95 -11.25 -24.37
N PHE A 131 -57.15 -11.19 -23.05
CA PHE A 131 -56.09 -11.50 -22.09
C PHE A 131 -55.62 -12.95 -22.25
N THR A 132 -56.54 -13.91 -22.30
CA THR A 132 -56.22 -15.35 -22.39
C THR A 132 -55.44 -15.66 -23.66
N ALA A 133 -55.79 -15.08 -24.81
CA ALA A 133 -55.09 -15.31 -26.06
C ALA A 133 -53.63 -14.79 -26.03
N TYR A 134 -53.42 -13.57 -25.51
CA TYR A 134 -52.08 -13.00 -25.37
C TYR A 134 -51.26 -13.71 -24.28
N ASN A 135 -51.89 -14.15 -23.18
CA ASN A 135 -51.29 -14.94 -22.12
C ASN A 135 -50.87 -16.33 -22.62
N LEU A 136 -51.72 -17.00 -23.41
CA LEU A 136 -51.42 -18.29 -24.03
C LEU A 136 -50.20 -18.20 -24.95
N PHE A 137 -50.21 -17.23 -25.86
CA PHE A 137 -49.10 -17.03 -26.78
C PHE A 137 -47.81 -16.64 -26.05
N GLY A 138 -47.89 -15.70 -25.11
CA GLY A 138 -46.75 -15.26 -24.31
C GLY A 138 -46.17 -16.38 -23.44
N GLY A 139 -47.03 -17.18 -22.80
CA GLY A 139 -46.64 -18.31 -21.96
C GLY A 139 -45.92 -19.40 -22.74
N ILE A 140 -46.42 -19.77 -23.90
CA ILE A 140 -45.78 -20.76 -24.79
C ILE A 140 -44.45 -20.22 -25.31
N LEU A 141 -44.43 -18.97 -25.80
CA LEU A 141 -43.22 -18.35 -26.35
C LEU A 141 -42.12 -18.25 -25.29
N TRP A 142 -42.46 -17.78 -24.09
CA TRP A 142 -41.53 -17.66 -22.97
C TRP A 142 -41.02 -19.04 -22.51
N ALA A 143 -41.91 -20.00 -22.26
CA ALA A 143 -41.53 -21.34 -21.79
C ALA A 143 -40.64 -22.05 -22.82
N THR A 144 -40.94 -21.88 -24.12
CA THR A 144 -40.13 -22.44 -25.20
C THR A 144 -38.76 -21.77 -25.26
N THR A 145 -38.69 -20.44 -25.14
CA THR A 145 -37.43 -19.70 -25.18
C THR A 145 -36.52 -20.06 -24.02
N ILE A 146 -37.01 -19.95 -22.78
CA ILE A 146 -36.23 -20.23 -21.57
C ILE A 146 -35.95 -21.72 -21.42
N GLY A 147 -36.91 -22.59 -21.72
CA GLY A 147 -36.73 -24.04 -21.70
C GLY A 147 -35.69 -24.50 -22.72
N THR A 148 -35.74 -23.99 -23.96
CA THR A 148 -34.74 -24.34 -24.99
C THR A 148 -33.36 -23.81 -24.62
N LEU A 149 -33.26 -22.57 -24.11
CA LEU A 149 -32.00 -22.03 -23.60
C LEU A 149 -31.44 -22.92 -22.49
N GLY A 150 -32.25 -23.26 -21.47
CA GLY A 150 -31.86 -24.16 -20.38
C GLY A 150 -31.41 -25.53 -20.86
N PHE A 151 -32.05 -26.08 -21.90
CA PHE A 151 -31.67 -27.36 -22.49
C PHE A 151 -30.34 -27.28 -23.27
N VAL A 152 -30.14 -26.22 -24.05
CA VAL A 152 -28.90 -25.99 -24.82
C VAL A 152 -27.72 -25.72 -23.86
N PHE A 153 -27.93 -24.91 -22.82
CA PHE A 153 -26.94 -24.69 -21.77
C PHE A 153 -26.71 -25.95 -20.93
N GLY A 154 -27.75 -26.72 -20.66
CA GLY A 154 -27.69 -28.00 -19.96
C GLY A 154 -26.84 -29.06 -20.68
N LYS A 155 -26.92 -29.12 -22.02
CA LYS A 155 -26.02 -30.00 -22.81
C LYS A 155 -24.56 -29.57 -22.75
N ASN A 156 -24.31 -28.33 -22.37
CA ASN A 156 -23.00 -27.71 -22.25
C ASN A 156 -22.64 -27.42 -20.79
N LEU A 157 -23.12 -28.22 -19.82
CA LEU A 157 -22.87 -28.02 -18.38
C LEU A 157 -21.38 -27.91 -18.03
N HIS A 158 -20.50 -28.56 -18.79
CA HIS A 158 -19.05 -28.41 -18.66
C HIS A 158 -18.59 -26.95 -18.86
N LEU A 159 -19.21 -26.19 -19.78
CA LEU A 159 -18.92 -24.76 -19.98
C LEU A 159 -19.42 -23.90 -18.80
N LEU A 160 -20.56 -24.23 -18.17
CA LEU A 160 -21.08 -23.48 -17.02
C LEU A 160 -20.21 -23.70 -15.76
N GLU A 161 -19.74 -24.94 -15.55
CA GLU A 161 -18.81 -25.28 -14.48
C GLU A 161 -17.44 -24.59 -14.69
N LEU A 162 -16.98 -24.54 -15.95
CA LEU A 162 -15.82 -23.73 -16.34
C LEU A 162 -16.05 -22.24 -16.05
N TRP A 163 -17.20 -21.64 -16.41
CA TRP A 163 -17.45 -20.20 -16.17
C TRP A 163 -17.59 -19.85 -14.68
N LEU A 164 -18.23 -20.70 -13.88
CA LEU A 164 -18.39 -20.49 -12.43
C LEU A 164 -17.08 -20.68 -11.67
N ARG A 165 -16.24 -21.64 -12.07
CA ARG A 165 -14.88 -21.82 -11.52
C ARG A 165 -13.87 -20.77 -12.05
N ARG A 166 -13.98 -20.34 -13.32
CA ARG A 166 -12.99 -19.46 -14.01
C ARG A 166 -13.27 -17.96 -13.94
N ALA A 167 -14.50 -17.52 -13.67
CA ALA A 167 -14.83 -16.10 -13.61
C ALA A 167 -15.79 -15.72 -12.46
N GLY A 168 -16.67 -16.63 -12.02
CA GLY A 168 -17.80 -16.30 -11.16
C GLY A 168 -17.44 -15.70 -9.79
N GLY A 169 -16.73 -16.43 -8.93
CA GLY A 169 -16.61 -16.06 -7.51
C GLY A 169 -15.95 -14.70 -7.26
N VAL A 170 -14.80 -14.46 -7.91
CA VAL A 170 -14.00 -13.25 -7.68
C VAL A 170 -14.59 -12.04 -8.41
N TRP A 171 -15.06 -12.19 -9.65
CA TRP A 171 -15.66 -11.06 -10.38
C TRP A 171 -17.04 -10.69 -9.88
N VAL A 172 -17.85 -11.65 -9.45
CA VAL A 172 -19.14 -11.36 -8.80
C VAL A 172 -18.88 -10.69 -7.46
N ALA A 173 -17.90 -11.12 -6.66
CA ALA A 173 -17.53 -10.43 -5.42
C ALA A 173 -17.04 -9.00 -5.68
N ILE A 174 -16.16 -8.80 -6.67
CA ILE A 174 -15.63 -7.49 -7.06
C ILE A 174 -16.75 -6.58 -7.58
N LEU A 175 -17.58 -7.03 -8.53
CA LEU A 175 -18.68 -6.26 -9.09
C LEU A 175 -19.81 -6.02 -8.07
N LEU A 176 -20.08 -6.96 -7.17
CA LEU A 176 -21.03 -6.77 -6.07
C LEU A 176 -20.50 -5.79 -5.04
N VAL A 177 -19.23 -5.87 -4.63
CA VAL A 177 -18.63 -4.93 -3.67
C VAL A 177 -18.51 -3.54 -4.29
N GLY A 178 -17.96 -3.43 -5.50
CA GLY A 178 -17.88 -2.16 -6.23
C GLY A 178 -19.26 -1.57 -6.53
N GLY A 179 -20.21 -2.41 -6.96
CA GLY A 179 -21.60 -2.05 -7.19
C GLY A 179 -22.34 -1.63 -5.93
N LEU A 180 -22.19 -2.35 -4.81
CA LEU A 180 -22.77 -2.01 -3.50
C LEU A 180 -22.17 -0.75 -2.90
N LEU A 181 -20.86 -0.52 -3.05
CA LEU A 181 -20.20 0.71 -2.59
C LEU A 181 -20.65 1.92 -3.42
N LEU A 182 -20.75 1.79 -4.74
CA LEU A 182 -21.24 2.85 -5.63
C LEU A 182 -22.75 3.10 -5.46
N TRP A 183 -23.55 2.04 -5.34
CA TRP A 183 -25.00 2.10 -5.11
C TRP A 183 -25.34 2.63 -3.71
N GLY A 184 -24.59 2.21 -2.69
CA GLY A 184 -24.64 2.80 -1.36
C GLY A 184 -24.33 4.29 -1.43
N ASN A 185 -23.20 4.68 -2.03
CA ASN A 185 -22.85 6.10 -2.14
C ASN A 185 -23.94 6.92 -2.91
N HIS A 186 -24.60 6.32 -3.91
CA HIS A 186 -25.68 6.96 -4.68
C HIS A 186 -27.01 7.05 -3.90
N ARG A 187 -27.46 5.97 -3.25
CA ARG A 187 -28.73 5.93 -2.48
C ARG A 187 -28.68 6.74 -1.19
N TRP A 188 -27.55 6.74 -0.49
CA TRP A 188 -27.39 7.50 0.74
C TRP A 188 -27.44 9.01 0.46
N HIS A 189 -27.02 9.47 -0.72
CA HIS A 189 -27.13 10.87 -1.13
C HIS A 189 -28.57 11.28 -1.52
N LEU A 190 -29.37 10.35 -2.05
CA LEU A 190 -30.80 10.57 -2.25
C LEU A 190 -31.52 10.70 -0.89
N SER A 191 -31.04 9.98 0.14
CA SER A 191 -31.56 10.12 1.50
C SER A 191 -31.14 11.41 2.22
N GLU A 192 -29.99 12.04 1.92
CA GLU A 192 -29.59 13.31 2.58
C GLU A 192 -30.55 14.49 2.32
N HIS A 193 -31.31 14.47 1.21
CA HIS A 193 -32.38 15.47 1.00
C HIS A 193 -33.69 15.13 1.72
N ALA A 194 -33.89 13.86 2.10
CA ALA A 194 -35.07 13.41 2.87
C ALA A 194 -34.80 13.32 4.38
N PHE A 195 -33.54 13.17 4.79
CA PHE A 195 -33.14 12.85 6.16
C PHE A 195 -32.68 14.10 6.90
N CYS A 196 -33.61 15.06 7.06
CA CYS A 196 -33.43 16.20 7.95
C CYS A 196 -33.89 15.92 9.39
N LEU A 197 -34.29 14.68 9.73
CA LEU A 197 -34.80 14.32 11.05
C LEU A 197 -34.34 12.91 11.46
N SER A 198 -33.20 12.80 12.13
CA SER A 198 -33.12 12.08 13.42
C SER A 198 -31.74 12.26 14.05
N ARG A 199 -31.75 12.30 15.38
CA ARG A 199 -30.67 12.69 16.29
C ARG A 199 -29.53 11.66 16.40
N THR A 200 -29.46 10.68 15.51
CA THR A 200 -28.39 9.68 15.42
C THR A 200 -27.59 9.92 14.14
N GLY A 201 -26.56 10.76 14.26
CA GLY A 201 -25.67 11.06 13.15
C GLY A 201 -24.98 9.80 12.64
N SER A 202 -25.30 9.40 11.41
CA SER A 202 -24.57 8.35 10.68
C SER A 202 -23.06 8.66 10.73
N ILE A 203 -22.26 7.62 10.99
CA ILE A 203 -20.78 7.65 11.00
C ILE A 203 -20.26 8.46 9.80
N PHE A 204 -20.84 8.29 8.62
CA PHE A 204 -20.44 8.98 7.39
C PHE A 204 -20.65 10.50 7.43
N SER A 205 -21.74 10.97 8.05
CA SER A 205 -21.99 12.41 8.25
C SER A 205 -21.00 13.02 9.25
N ALA A 206 -20.58 12.24 10.25
CA ALA A 206 -19.52 12.62 11.18
C ALA A 206 -18.16 12.69 10.46
N TRP A 207 -17.84 11.71 9.61
CA TRP A 207 -16.63 11.72 8.78
C TRP A 207 -16.60 12.89 7.79
N HIS A 208 -17.71 13.21 7.13
CA HIS A 208 -17.80 14.37 6.24
C HIS A 208 -17.58 15.68 7.01
N ARG A 209 -18.20 15.85 8.19
CA ARG A 209 -17.98 17.02 9.06
C ARG A 209 -16.53 17.10 9.52
N LEU A 210 -15.93 15.97 9.91
CA LEU A 210 -14.51 15.86 10.28
C LEU A 210 -13.59 16.25 9.12
N LEU A 211 -13.87 15.80 7.90
CA LEU A 211 -13.03 16.08 6.74
C LEU A 211 -13.29 17.46 6.11
N LYS A 212 -14.35 18.16 6.51
CA LYS A 212 -14.65 19.54 6.08
C LYS A 212 -13.74 20.57 6.75
N HIS A 213 -13.27 20.32 7.97
CA HIS A 213 -12.34 21.20 8.66
C HIS A 213 -10.88 20.81 8.40
N GLN A 214 -10.08 21.77 7.95
CA GLN A 214 -8.73 21.50 7.48
C GLN A 214 -7.80 20.90 8.57
N ARG A 215 -7.92 21.34 9.84
CA ARG A 215 -7.18 20.72 10.97
C ARG A 215 -7.53 19.25 11.22
N GLN A 216 -8.80 18.89 11.04
CA GLN A 216 -9.28 17.52 11.26
C GLN A 216 -8.87 16.60 10.09
N ARG A 217 -8.68 17.14 8.88
CA ARG A 217 -8.06 16.40 7.75
C ARG A 217 -6.62 15.98 8.03
N LEU A 218 -5.82 16.87 8.63
CA LEU A 218 -4.45 16.55 9.02
C LEU A 218 -4.41 15.40 10.02
N LEU A 219 -5.31 15.42 11.01
CA LEU A 219 -5.46 14.36 12.00
C LEU A 219 -5.81 13.01 11.34
N VAL A 220 -6.75 13.00 10.38
CA VAL A 220 -7.12 11.77 9.66
C VAL A 220 -5.95 11.24 8.83
N ASN A 221 -5.21 12.10 8.13
CA ASN A 221 -4.02 11.68 7.39
C ASN A 221 -2.95 11.10 8.34
N LEU A 222 -2.76 11.70 9.52
CA LEU A 222 -1.82 11.22 10.54
C LEU A 222 -2.23 9.87 11.12
N ILE A 223 -3.52 9.68 11.42
CA ILE A 223 -4.04 8.39 11.90
C ILE A 223 -3.85 7.32 10.83
N LEU A 224 -4.16 7.63 9.55
CA LEU A 224 -3.94 6.70 8.45
C LEU A 224 -2.46 6.32 8.35
N LEU A 225 -1.55 7.29 8.44
CA LEU A 225 -0.11 7.07 8.44
C LEU A 225 0.33 6.16 9.58
N LEU A 226 -0.12 6.42 10.81
CA LEU A 226 0.25 5.64 11.99
C LEU A 226 -0.29 4.21 11.92
N VAL A 227 -1.55 4.04 11.51
CA VAL A 227 -2.18 2.71 11.37
C VAL A 227 -1.52 1.91 10.24
N SER A 228 -1.33 2.52 9.08
CA SER A 228 -0.65 1.87 7.95
C SER A 228 0.80 1.54 8.28
N GLY A 229 1.51 2.42 8.99
CA GLY A 229 2.86 2.18 9.47
C GLY A 229 2.94 1.06 10.49
N TRP A 230 2.00 1.01 11.45
CA TRP A 230 1.90 -0.07 12.44
C TRP A 230 1.60 -1.42 11.78
N ILE A 231 0.63 -1.48 10.87
CA ILE A 231 0.33 -2.71 10.10
C ILE A 231 1.56 -3.16 9.32
N ALA A 232 2.24 -2.24 8.63
CA ALA A 232 3.46 -2.57 7.90
C ALA A 232 4.57 -3.07 8.84
N GLY A 233 4.74 -2.46 10.01
CA GLY A 233 5.71 -2.88 11.03
C GLY A 233 5.41 -4.28 11.56
N VAL A 234 4.18 -4.56 12.00
CA VAL A 234 3.77 -5.89 12.47
C VAL A 234 3.99 -6.97 11.41
N LEU A 235 3.70 -6.68 10.15
CA LEU A 235 3.91 -7.64 9.05
C LEU A 235 5.39 -7.81 8.67
N ILE A 236 6.23 -6.82 8.98
CA ILE A 236 7.69 -6.93 8.86
C ILE A 236 8.24 -7.80 10.00
N ASP A 237 7.84 -7.51 11.23
CA ASP A 237 8.30 -8.21 12.44
C ASP A 237 7.95 -9.71 12.38
N ASP A 238 6.74 -10.06 11.93
CA ASP A 238 6.31 -11.46 11.71
C ASP A 238 7.28 -12.26 10.81
N TRP A 239 7.80 -11.64 9.75
CA TRP A 239 8.78 -12.28 8.87
C TRP A 239 10.17 -12.38 9.51
N VAL A 240 10.56 -11.38 10.30
CA VAL A 240 11.85 -11.33 11.00
C VAL A 240 11.90 -12.36 12.13
N GLU A 241 10.81 -12.54 12.87
CA GLU A 241 10.69 -13.47 14.00
C GLU A 241 10.44 -14.92 13.57
N LYS A 242 10.12 -15.16 12.28
CA LYS A 242 9.83 -16.49 11.70
C LYS A 242 8.73 -17.23 12.45
N GLU A 243 7.62 -16.56 12.80
CA GLU A 243 6.50 -17.25 13.45
C GLU A 243 5.93 -18.37 12.54
N PRO A 244 5.99 -19.64 12.96
CA PRO A 244 5.61 -20.76 12.11
C PRO A 244 4.11 -20.79 11.75
N GLU A 245 3.24 -20.36 12.68
CA GLU A 245 1.79 -20.49 12.55
C GLU A 245 1.19 -19.54 11.50
N LEU A 246 1.62 -18.27 11.49
CA LEU A 246 1.18 -17.28 10.51
C LEU A 246 1.65 -17.65 9.11
N TYR A 247 2.90 -18.11 8.99
CA TYR A 247 3.47 -18.59 7.73
C TYR A 247 2.70 -19.78 7.13
N GLU A 248 2.33 -20.77 7.95
CA GLU A 248 1.54 -21.92 7.52
C GLU A 248 0.11 -21.53 7.10
N ARG A 249 -0.55 -20.65 7.86
CA ARG A 249 -1.89 -20.14 7.50
C ARG A 249 -1.86 -19.36 6.19
N ASP A 250 -0.83 -18.56 5.95
CA ASP A 250 -0.65 -17.82 4.70
C ASP A 250 -0.51 -18.76 3.50
N ILE A 251 0.24 -19.84 3.65
CA ILE A 251 0.36 -20.87 2.61
C ILE A 251 -0.98 -21.54 2.36
N LEU A 252 -1.77 -21.86 3.39
CA LEU A 252 -3.07 -22.49 3.23
C LEU A 252 -4.07 -21.60 2.49
N VAL A 253 -4.13 -20.31 2.82
CA VAL A 253 -5.01 -19.33 2.14
C VAL A 253 -4.59 -19.16 0.68
N THR A 254 -3.30 -18.99 0.41
CA THR A 254 -2.78 -18.84 -0.95
C THR A 254 -2.94 -20.13 -1.77
N ALA A 255 -2.67 -21.30 -1.18
CA ALA A 255 -2.87 -22.59 -1.84
C ALA A 255 -4.35 -22.84 -2.15
N TRP A 256 -5.27 -22.51 -1.23
CA TRP A 256 -6.71 -22.63 -1.47
C TRP A 256 -7.18 -21.77 -2.66
N LEU A 257 -6.67 -20.53 -2.76
CA LEU A 257 -6.97 -19.65 -3.90
C LEU A 257 -6.37 -20.17 -5.22
N HIS A 258 -5.16 -20.73 -5.16
CA HIS A 258 -4.43 -21.21 -6.33
C HIS A 258 -4.92 -22.57 -6.86
N ILE A 259 -5.41 -23.46 -6.00
CA ILE A 259 -6.02 -24.74 -6.41
C ILE A 259 -7.27 -24.52 -7.29
N GLY A 260 -7.92 -23.36 -7.17
CA GLY A 260 -8.99 -22.94 -8.08
C GLY A 260 -8.52 -22.43 -9.45
N ALA A 261 -7.22 -22.41 -9.74
CA ALA A 261 -6.58 -21.65 -10.81
C ALA A 261 -5.70 -22.47 -11.79
N GLU A 262 -5.94 -23.76 -11.99
CA GLU A 262 -5.12 -24.64 -12.85
C GLU A 262 -4.98 -24.17 -14.32
N GLU A 263 -5.88 -23.31 -14.82
CA GLU A 263 -5.69 -22.55 -16.07
C GLU A 263 -6.04 -21.07 -15.81
N VAL A 264 -5.05 -20.18 -15.94
CA VAL A 264 -5.27 -18.74 -15.81
C VAL A 264 -6.26 -18.28 -16.88
N SER A 265 -7.42 -17.76 -16.46
CA SER A 265 -8.44 -17.26 -17.39
C SER A 265 -7.92 -16.01 -18.14
N PRO A 266 -8.23 -15.83 -19.43
CA PRO A 266 -7.91 -14.61 -20.17
C PRO A 266 -8.39 -13.31 -19.50
N TRP A 267 -9.46 -13.40 -18.69
CA TRP A 267 -9.96 -12.26 -17.90
C TRP A 267 -9.07 -11.92 -16.72
N VAL A 268 -8.49 -12.93 -16.07
CA VAL A 268 -7.50 -12.73 -15.00
C VAL A 268 -6.22 -12.16 -15.60
N GLU A 269 -5.80 -12.66 -16.77
CA GLU A 269 -4.65 -12.09 -17.50
C GLU A 269 -4.89 -10.62 -17.83
N LEU A 270 -6.05 -10.28 -18.42
CA LEU A 270 -6.41 -8.91 -18.75
C LEU A 270 -6.42 -8.01 -17.51
N LEU A 271 -6.95 -8.48 -16.38
CA LEU A 271 -6.92 -7.71 -15.15
C LEU A 271 -5.54 -7.61 -14.52
N ALA A 272 -4.67 -8.60 -14.69
CA ALA A 272 -3.30 -8.57 -14.17
C ALA A 272 -2.53 -7.37 -14.73
N TRP A 273 -2.87 -6.88 -15.93
CA TRP A 273 -2.34 -5.63 -16.48
C TRP A 273 -2.61 -4.40 -15.61
N LEU A 274 -3.69 -4.37 -14.82
CA LEU A 274 -3.95 -3.27 -13.88
C LEU A 274 -2.88 -3.21 -12.78
N GLY A 275 -2.25 -4.34 -12.46
CA GLY A 275 -1.15 -4.44 -11.50
C GLY A 275 0.24 -4.41 -12.14
N ASP A 276 0.34 -4.45 -13.48
CA ASP A 276 1.63 -4.46 -14.16
C ASP A 276 2.40 -3.16 -13.90
N ILE A 277 3.65 -3.31 -13.45
CA ILE A 277 4.49 -2.18 -13.04
C ILE A 277 4.77 -1.24 -14.21
N ARG A 278 4.95 -1.77 -15.42
CA ARG A 278 5.20 -0.95 -16.62
C ARG A 278 3.96 -0.17 -16.99
N PHE A 279 2.78 -0.79 -16.89
CA PHE A 279 1.51 -0.11 -17.10
C PHE A 279 1.29 1.03 -16.09
N LEU A 280 1.43 0.77 -14.79
CA LEU A 280 1.27 1.77 -13.74
C LEU A 280 2.28 2.93 -13.86
N THR A 281 3.51 2.60 -14.26
CA THR A 281 4.55 3.60 -14.55
C THR A 281 4.16 4.45 -15.77
N ALA A 282 3.70 3.85 -16.86
CA ALA A 282 3.26 4.56 -18.05
C ALA A 282 2.07 5.50 -17.75
N VAL A 283 1.08 5.03 -16.98
CA VAL A 283 -0.05 5.87 -16.51
C VAL A 283 0.44 7.05 -15.69
N SER A 284 1.42 6.85 -14.80
CA SER A 284 2.01 7.90 -13.98
C SER A 284 2.79 8.92 -14.82
N LEU A 285 3.59 8.48 -15.79
CA LEU A 285 4.33 9.36 -16.71
C LEU A 285 3.39 10.16 -17.60
N ALA A 286 2.36 9.52 -18.18
CA ALA A 286 1.35 10.20 -18.99
C ALA A 286 0.61 11.27 -18.18
N THR A 287 0.25 10.94 -16.93
CA THR A 287 -0.39 11.87 -15.99
C THR A 287 0.54 13.05 -15.67
N ALA A 288 1.81 12.77 -15.37
CA ALA A 288 2.80 13.81 -15.07
C ALA A 288 3.02 14.74 -16.27
N GLY A 289 3.13 14.20 -17.49
CA GLY A 289 3.23 14.97 -18.73
C GLY A 289 1.99 15.83 -18.97
N TRP A 290 0.79 15.27 -18.82
CA TRP A 290 -0.46 16.03 -18.93
C TRP A 290 -0.54 17.19 -17.93
N LEU A 291 -0.17 16.95 -16.67
CA LEU A 291 -0.11 18.00 -15.64
C LEU A 291 0.91 19.08 -15.95
N TRP A 292 2.06 18.70 -16.52
CA TRP A 292 3.09 19.63 -16.96
C TRP A 292 2.55 20.57 -18.04
N PHE A 293 1.91 20.03 -19.08
CA PHE A 293 1.29 20.82 -20.14
C PHE A 293 0.13 21.70 -19.66
N LYS A 294 -0.58 21.29 -18.61
CA LYS A 294 -1.61 22.11 -17.94
C LYS A 294 -1.04 23.17 -16.99
N GLY A 295 0.27 23.37 -16.95
CA GLY A 295 0.94 24.37 -16.11
C GLY A 295 1.04 23.98 -14.63
N ARG A 296 0.61 22.78 -14.24
CA ARG A 296 0.62 22.29 -12.85
C ARG A 296 1.95 21.62 -12.51
N ARG A 297 3.07 22.35 -12.65
CA ARG A 297 4.43 21.81 -12.52
C ARG A 297 4.70 21.12 -11.18
N ARG A 298 4.23 21.67 -10.05
CA ARG A 298 4.38 21.05 -8.73
C ARG A 298 3.73 19.66 -8.66
N PHE A 299 2.50 19.52 -9.15
CA PHE A 299 1.79 18.23 -9.14
C PHE A 299 2.39 17.23 -10.13
N SER A 300 2.92 17.71 -11.26
CA SER A 300 3.68 16.87 -12.20
C SER A 300 4.92 16.27 -11.53
N LEU A 301 5.75 17.09 -10.88
CA LEU A 301 6.94 16.62 -10.16
C LEU A 301 6.59 15.67 -9.01
N LEU A 302 5.53 15.96 -8.25
CA LEU A 302 5.08 15.06 -7.18
C LEU A 302 4.55 13.72 -7.73
N THR A 303 3.97 13.69 -8.93
CA THR A 303 3.54 12.45 -9.59
C THR A 303 4.75 11.58 -9.95
N LEU A 304 5.82 12.19 -10.49
CA LEU A 304 7.08 11.48 -10.78
C LEU A 304 7.75 10.98 -9.49
N PHE A 305 7.79 11.83 -8.46
CA PHE A 305 8.32 11.45 -7.15
C PHE A 305 7.52 10.31 -6.51
N ASN A 306 6.19 10.32 -6.66
CA ASN A 306 5.32 9.27 -6.14
C ASN A 306 5.65 7.90 -6.73
N ILE A 307 5.67 7.79 -8.06
CA ILE A 307 5.94 6.50 -8.71
C ILE A 307 7.38 6.03 -8.46
N ALA A 308 8.36 6.93 -8.52
CA ALA A 308 9.76 6.59 -8.29
C ALA A 308 10.00 6.13 -6.84
N GLY A 309 9.43 6.83 -5.85
CA GLY A 309 9.60 6.48 -4.45
C GLY A 309 8.83 5.22 -4.04
N ALA A 310 7.63 4.98 -4.60
CA ALA A 310 6.90 3.73 -4.40
C ALA A 310 7.70 2.51 -4.91
N LEU A 311 8.30 2.63 -6.11
CA LEU A 311 9.16 1.59 -6.67
C LEU A 311 10.44 1.40 -5.86
N ALA A 312 11.11 2.49 -5.47
CA ALA A 312 12.32 2.43 -4.66
C ALA A 312 12.06 1.77 -3.29
N LEU A 313 10.95 2.13 -2.63
CA LEU A 313 10.53 1.53 -1.36
C LEU A 313 10.25 0.04 -1.52
N GLY A 314 9.39 -0.34 -2.46
CA GLY A 314 9.00 -1.74 -2.64
C GLY A 314 10.16 -2.63 -3.09
N LEU A 315 10.98 -2.20 -4.05
CA LEU A 315 12.16 -2.95 -4.51
C LEU A 315 13.24 -3.01 -3.42
N GLY A 316 13.44 -1.92 -2.67
CA GLY A 316 14.38 -1.89 -1.55
C GLY A 316 14.01 -2.87 -0.45
N LEU A 317 12.73 -2.95 -0.08
CA LEU A 317 12.25 -3.91 0.92
C LEU A 317 12.29 -5.36 0.39
N GLN A 318 11.92 -5.59 -0.87
CA GLN A 318 12.08 -6.90 -1.52
C GLN A 318 13.51 -7.39 -1.48
N TYR A 319 14.43 -6.48 -1.78
CA TYR A 319 15.85 -6.75 -1.75
C TYR A 319 16.37 -7.01 -0.32
N LEU A 320 15.87 -6.27 0.66
CA LEU A 320 16.27 -6.40 2.07
C LEU A 320 15.80 -7.73 2.68
N PHE A 321 14.54 -8.10 2.48
CA PHE A 321 13.93 -9.26 3.13
C PHE A 321 14.06 -10.56 2.35
N LYS A 322 14.26 -10.49 1.03
CA LYS A 322 14.43 -11.63 0.11
C LYS A 322 13.43 -12.76 0.32
N ARG A 323 12.18 -12.43 0.70
CA ARG A 323 11.15 -13.43 0.99
C ARG A 323 10.81 -14.23 -0.28
N PRO A 324 10.86 -15.57 -0.25
CA PRO A 324 10.61 -16.39 -1.42
C PRO A 324 9.13 -16.32 -1.84
N LEU A 325 8.91 -16.39 -3.14
CA LEU A 325 7.58 -16.53 -3.73
C LEU A 325 6.91 -17.85 -3.30
N PRO A 326 5.57 -17.92 -3.30
CA PRO A 326 4.84 -19.18 -3.17
C PRO A 326 5.35 -20.22 -4.18
N ILE A 327 5.38 -21.50 -3.77
CA ILE A 327 5.91 -22.63 -4.58
C ILE A 327 5.18 -22.76 -5.93
N PHE A 328 3.94 -22.29 -6.00
CA PHE A 328 3.07 -22.36 -7.17
C PHE A 328 3.14 -21.14 -8.10
N ALA A 329 4.14 -20.27 -7.95
CA ALA A 329 4.29 -19.11 -8.83
C ALA A 329 4.72 -19.53 -10.25
N GLU A 330 3.75 -19.63 -11.15
CA GLU A 330 3.93 -19.85 -12.59
C GLU A 330 4.98 -18.89 -13.16
N PRO A 331 6.05 -19.37 -13.83
CA PRO A 331 7.17 -18.54 -14.29
C PRO A 331 6.77 -17.33 -15.13
N GLN A 332 5.69 -17.46 -15.92
CA GLN A 332 5.19 -16.44 -16.83
C GLN A 332 4.53 -15.23 -16.14
N TRP A 333 4.08 -15.37 -14.88
CA TRP A 333 3.39 -14.32 -14.12
C TRP A 333 4.26 -13.72 -13.02
N ARG A 334 5.56 -14.02 -13.00
CA ARG A 334 6.52 -13.47 -12.04
C ARG A 334 6.84 -12.02 -12.38
N ILE A 335 6.33 -11.11 -11.55
CA ILE A 335 6.56 -9.66 -11.69
C ILE A 335 7.83 -9.21 -10.94
N SER A 336 8.14 -9.83 -9.81
CA SER A 336 9.32 -9.54 -8.98
C SER A 336 10.05 -10.81 -8.55
N ALA A 337 11.33 -10.66 -8.18
CA ALA A 337 12.16 -11.78 -7.70
C ALA A 337 11.78 -12.26 -6.29
N TYR A 338 11.17 -11.40 -5.49
CA TYR A 338 10.80 -11.66 -4.10
C TYR A 338 9.32 -11.33 -3.86
N ALA A 339 8.73 -11.96 -2.85
CA ALA A 339 7.31 -11.83 -2.53
C ALA A 339 6.99 -10.59 -1.69
N PHE A 340 7.86 -10.24 -0.72
CA PHE A 340 7.58 -9.23 0.29
C PHE A 340 8.29 -7.90 0.03
N PRO A 341 7.60 -6.75 0.09
CA PRO A 341 6.16 -6.62 0.02
C PRO A 341 5.68 -6.93 -1.40
N HIS A 342 4.39 -7.19 -1.57
CA HIS A 342 3.80 -7.37 -2.89
C HIS A 342 3.83 -6.05 -3.67
N LEU A 343 4.85 -5.89 -4.50
CA LEU A 343 5.17 -4.66 -5.22
C LEU A 343 4.01 -4.14 -6.10
N PRO A 344 3.25 -4.97 -6.85
CA PRO A 344 2.09 -4.51 -7.60
C PRO A 344 1.03 -3.83 -6.72
N SER A 345 0.75 -4.36 -5.52
CA SER A 345 -0.25 -3.77 -4.61
C SER A 345 0.21 -2.42 -4.07
N LEU A 346 1.48 -2.31 -3.69
CA LEU A 346 2.08 -1.05 -3.23
C LEU A 346 1.98 0.03 -4.32
N VAL A 347 2.44 -0.30 -5.53
CA VAL A 347 2.47 0.63 -6.66
C VAL A 347 1.05 0.97 -7.14
N ALA A 348 0.10 0.04 -7.09
CA ALA A 348 -1.31 0.28 -7.43
C ALA A 348 -1.95 1.28 -6.46
N VAL A 349 -1.78 1.11 -5.14
CA VAL A 349 -2.27 2.08 -4.14
C VAL A 349 -1.61 3.44 -4.33
N ALA A 350 -0.29 3.47 -4.53
CA ALA A 350 0.44 4.70 -4.78
C ALA A 350 -0.07 5.42 -6.04
N THR A 351 -0.33 4.68 -7.13
CA THR A 351 -0.75 5.26 -8.42
C THR A 351 -2.22 5.66 -8.41
N TYR A 352 -3.13 4.71 -8.17
CA TYR A 352 -4.57 4.98 -8.22
C TYR A 352 -5.02 5.89 -7.09
N GLY A 353 -4.45 5.72 -5.89
CA GLY A 353 -4.70 6.62 -4.76
C GLY A 353 -4.24 8.05 -5.03
N TRP A 354 -3.08 8.22 -5.67
CA TRP A 354 -2.59 9.56 -6.06
C TRP A 354 -3.50 10.23 -7.08
N LEU A 355 -3.99 9.50 -8.09
CA LEU A 355 -4.98 10.00 -9.04
C LEU A 355 -6.28 10.42 -8.34
N ALA A 356 -6.73 9.66 -7.33
CA ALA A 356 -7.92 10.01 -6.56
C ALA A 356 -7.76 11.33 -5.80
N LEU A 357 -6.56 11.64 -5.29
CA LEU A 357 -6.28 12.88 -4.58
C LEU A 357 -6.43 14.15 -5.43
N PHE A 358 -6.30 14.08 -6.76
CA PHE A 358 -6.53 15.25 -7.62
C PHE A 358 -7.96 15.79 -7.58
N TRP A 359 -8.92 14.91 -7.30
CA TRP A 359 -10.34 15.27 -7.25
C TRP A 359 -10.76 15.78 -5.86
N ARG A 360 -9.86 15.72 -4.88
CA ARG A 360 -10.07 16.16 -3.48
C ARG A 360 -10.46 17.63 -3.37
N SER A 361 -9.94 18.49 -4.25
CA SER A 361 -10.20 19.93 -4.24
C SER A 361 -11.40 20.36 -5.09
N ARG A 362 -11.99 19.44 -5.88
CA ARG A 362 -13.02 19.78 -6.87
C ARG A 362 -14.43 19.68 -6.28
N SER A 363 -14.75 18.53 -5.70
CA SER A 363 -15.96 18.33 -4.91
C SER A 363 -15.83 17.08 -4.05
N TRP A 364 -16.51 17.06 -2.91
CA TRP A 364 -16.55 15.90 -2.02
C TRP A 364 -17.05 14.63 -2.75
N LYS A 365 -18.03 14.79 -3.64
CA LYS A 365 -18.59 13.71 -4.47
C LYS A 365 -17.55 13.12 -5.42
N ALA A 366 -16.84 13.98 -6.14
CA ALA A 366 -15.82 13.55 -7.07
C ALA A 366 -14.67 12.85 -6.36
N TRP A 367 -14.29 13.34 -5.18
CA TRP A 367 -13.27 12.73 -4.33
C TRP A 367 -13.67 11.37 -3.77
N LEU A 368 -14.88 11.23 -3.24
CA LEU A 368 -15.38 9.94 -2.74
C LEU A 368 -15.42 8.90 -3.86
N ASN A 369 -15.99 9.26 -5.01
CA ASN A 369 -16.09 8.35 -6.14
C ASN A 369 -14.71 7.95 -6.67
N SER A 370 -13.76 8.90 -6.74
CA SER A 370 -12.39 8.60 -7.16
C SER A 370 -11.66 7.73 -6.14
N ALA A 371 -11.84 7.97 -4.83
CA ALA A 371 -11.26 7.16 -3.77
C ALA A 371 -11.82 5.74 -3.74
N THR A 372 -13.13 5.57 -3.93
CA THR A 372 -13.79 4.27 -4.05
C THR A 372 -13.27 3.51 -5.26
N LEU A 373 -13.17 4.18 -6.42
CA LEU A 373 -12.61 3.57 -7.63
C LEU A 373 -11.14 3.17 -7.44
N ALA A 374 -10.32 4.03 -6.83
CA ALA A 374 -8.92 3.73 -6.56
C ALA A 374 -8.75 2.54 -5.60
N SER A 375 -9.59 2.47 -4.55
CA SER A 375 -9.59 1.37 -3.60
C SER A 375 -10.01 0.07 -4.29
N PHE A 376 -11.05 0.12 -5.12
CA PHE A 376 -11.51 -1.01 -5.92
C PHE A 376 -10.41 -1.55 -6.86
N LEU A 377 -9.74 -0.66 -7.61
CA LEU A 377 -8.65 -1.06 -8.51
C LEU A 377 -7.47 -1.67 -7.74
N SER A 378 -7.09 -1.06 -6.62
CA SER A 378 -5.98 -1.55 -5.78
C SER A 378 -6.29 -2.90 -5.13
N LEU A 379 -7.52 -3.11 -4.65
CA LEU A 379 -7.98 -4.40 -4.13
C LEU A 379 -8.07 -5.46 -5.21
N THR A 380 -8.47 -5.07 -6.43
CA THR A 380 -8.49 -5.97 -7.59
C THR A 380 -7.07 -6.47 -7.87
N VAL A 381 -6.08 -5.56 -7.94
CA VAL A 381 -4.66 -5.92 -8.10
C VAL A 381 -4.17 -6.83 -6.98
N ALA A 382 -4.53 -6.54 -5.73
CA ALA A 382 -4.19 -7.36 -4.57
C ALA A 382 -4.73 -8.79 -4.68
N ILE A 383 -6.02 -8.96 -5.00
CA ILE A 383 -6.66 -10.27 -5.12
C ILE A 383 -6.07 -11.07 -6.28
N ILE A 384 -5.80 -10.41 -7.42
CA ILE A 384 -5.15 -11.06 -8.57
C ILE A 384 -3.73 -11.51 -8.23
N GLY A 385 -2.98 -10.69 -7.48
CA GLY A 385 -1.65 -11.06 -7.00
C GLY A 385 -1.66 -12.33 -6.15
N LEU A 386 -2.66 -12.47 -5.27
CA LEU A 386 -2.87 -13.71 -4.50
C LEU A 386 -3.24 -14.88 -5.41
N TYR A 387 -4.16 -14.66 -6.34
CA TYR A 387 -4.67 -15.69 -7.26
C TYR A 387 -3.57 -16.24 -8.18
N LEU A 388 -2.72 -15.36 -8.72
CA LEU A 388 -1.59 -15.70 -9.59
C LEU A 388 -0.36 -16.20 -8.82
N GLY A 389 -0.42 -16.29 -7.49
CA GLY A 389 0.71 -16.73 -6.66
C GLY A 389 1.89 -15.75 -6.67
N GLN A 390 1.67 -14.45 -6.92
CA GLN A 390 2.71 -13.42 -6.94
C GLN A 390 3.15 -13.00 -5.53
N GLY A 391 2.40 -13.38 -4.50
CA GLY A 391 2.71 -13.16 -3.10
C GLY A 391 1.71 -13.87 -2.20
N LYS A 392 2.03 -13.95 -0.91
CA LYS A 392 1.14 -14.48 0.13
C LYS A 392 0.17 -13.40 0.62
N ALA A 393 -0.82 -13.78 1.43
CA ALA A 393 -1.79 -12.83 1.98
C ALA A 393 -1.09 -11.72 2.79
N THR A 394 -0.12 -12.05 3.64
CA THR A 394 0.67 -11.05 4.37
C THR A 394 1.49 -10.14 3.44
N ASP A 395 2.06 -10.66 2.34
CA ASP A 395 2.82 -9.86 1.36
C ASP A 395 1.94 -8.80 0.70
N VAL A 396 0.72 -9.20 0.32
CA VAL A 396 -0.27 -8.34 -0.32
C VAL A 396 -0.79 -7.29 0.65
N LEU A 397 -1.09 -7.67 1.88
CA LEU A 397 -1.49 -6.75 2.94
C LEU A 397 -0.37 -5.74 3.27
N ALA A 398 0.87 -6.19 3.34
CA ALA A 398 2.03 -5.33 3.53
C ALA A 398 2.20 -4.36 2.35
N GLY A 399 2.04 -4.84 1.11
CA GLY A 399 2.04 -4.00 -0.08
C GLY A 399 0.97 -2.91 -0.02
N LEU A 400 -0.28 -3.26 0.34
CA LEU A 400 -1.36 -2.29 0.51
C LEU A 400 -1.05 -1.28 1.63
N ALA A 401 -0.60 -1.76 2.80
CA ALA A 401 -0.28 -0.91 3.95
C ALA A 401 0.85 0.07 3.66
N LEU A 402 1.95 -0.39 3.06
CA LEU A 402 3.07 0.45 2.62
C LEU A 402 2.65 1.42 1.52
N GLY A 403 1.76 1.02 0.61
CA GLY A 403 1.19 1.89 -0.40
C GLY A 403 0.37 3.04 0.22
N PHE A 404 -0.47 2.75 1.22
CA PHE A 404 -1.22 3.77 1.95
C PHE A 404 -0.32 4.66 2.81
N LEU A 405 0.72 4.10 3.42
CA LEU A 405 1.75 4.85 4.15
C LEU A 405 2.43 5.87 3.22
N TRP A 406 2.90 5.42 2.05
CA TRP A 406 3.54 6.28 1.05
C TRP A 406 2.60 7.36 0.52
N LEU A 407 1.35 6.99 0.20
CA LEU A 407 0.32 7.92 -0.23
C LEU A 407 0.00 8.96 0.85
N GLY A 408 -0.01 8.56 2.14
CA GLY A 408 -0.22 9.44 3.28
C GLY A 408 0.87 10.51 3.42
N ILE A 409 2.13 10.14 3.18
CA ILE A 409 3.28 11.07 3.20
C ILE A 409 3.07 12.13 2.13
N LEU A 410 2.76 11.71 0.90
CA LEU A 410 2.54 12.61 -0.23
C LEU A 410 1.30 13.48 -0.06
N ALA A 411 0.21 12.92 0.44
CA ALA A 411 -1.00 13.67 0.76
C ALA A 411 -0.69 14.79 1.76
N THR A 412 0.14 14.52 2.76
CA THR A 412 0.60 15.49 3.75
C THR A 412 1.45 16.60 3.11
N LEU A 413 2.35 16.27 2.17
CA LEU A 413 3.15 17.26 1.43
C LEU A 413 2.32 18.18 0.51
N THR A 414 1.14 17.74 0.12
CA THR A 414 0.19 18.54 -0.69
C THR A 414 -0.83 19.31 0.14
N ASP A 415 -0.99 19.01 1.43
CA ASP A 415 -1.98 19.67 2.28
C ASP A 415 -1.41 20.99 2.81
N GLU A 416 -2.03 22.11 2.40
CA GLU A 416 -1.62 23.45 2.83
C GLU A 416 -1.63 23.61 4.35
N THR A 417 -2.52 22.92 5.07
CA THR A 417 -2.52 22.99 6.54
C THR A 417 -1.41 22.18 7.18
N ALA A 418 -1.03 21.05 6.59
CA ALA A 418 0.14 20.32 7.03
C ALA A 418 1.39 21.19 6.86
N VAL A 419 1.54 21.80 5.68
CA VAL A 419 2.65 22.71 5.35
C VAL A 419 2.66 23.92 6.30
N ASN A 420 1.51 24.55 6.55
CA ASN A 420 1.41 25.67 7.50
C ASN A 420 1.69 25.24 8.95
N THR A 421 1.22 24.07 9.37
CA THR A 421 1.49 23.52 10.71
C THR A 421 2.98 23.26 10.88
N VAL A 422 3.61 22.68 9.86
CA VAL A 422 5.04 22.42 9.84
C VAL A 422 5.84 23.74 9.88
N HIS A 423 5.41 24.77 9.13
CA HIS A 423 5.98 26.11 9.26
C HIS A 423 5.79 26.71 10.67
N GLN A 424 4.63 26.52 11.30
CA GLN A 424 4.38 26.96 12.67
C GLN A 424 5.24 26.20 13.70
N VAL A 425 5.40 24.89 13.54
CA VAL A 425 6.27 24.06 14.38
C VAL A 425 7.70 24.53 14.25
N ARG A 426 8.19 24.76 13.03
CA ARG A 426 9.54 25.29 12.79
C ARG A 426 9.71 26.69 13.38
N SER A 427 8.72 27.57 13.23
CA SER A 427 8.74 28.90 13.84
C SER A 427 8.85 28.80 15.36
N ARG A 428 7.99 28.00 16.01
CA ARG A 428 8.03 27.80 17.46
C ARG A 428 9.32 27.13 17.93
N ALA A 429 9.87 26.20 17.14
CA ALA A 429 11.13 25.55 17.43
C ALA A 429 12.31 26.54 17.38
N ASN A 430 12.27 27.50 16.46
CA ASN A 430 13.25 28.58 16.41
C ASN A 430 13.23 29.44 17.69
N ASP A 431 12.04 29.68 18.25
CA ASP A 431 11.84 30.48 19.47
C ASP A 431 12.30 29.75 20.75
N LEU A 432 12.61 28.45 20.69
CA LEU A 432 13.05 27.68 21.86
C LEU A 432 14.44 28.11 22.33
N LEU A 433 14.56 28.28 23.65
CA LEU A 433 15.84 28.49 24.33
C LEU A 433 16.76 27.27 24.17
N PRO A 434 18.10 27.43 24.19
CA PRO A 434 19.03 26.31 24.04
C PRO A 434 18.78 25.12 24.99
N ARG A 435 18.39 25.39 26.24
CA ARG A 435 18.01 24.35 27.22
C ARG A 435 16.77 23.56 26.79
N GLN A 436 15.77 24.22 26.22
CA GLN A 436 14.55 23.58 25.73
C GLN A 436 14.82 22.73 24.49
N ARG A 437 15.70 23.21 23.59
CA ARG A 437 16.17 22.43 22.44
C ARG A 437 16.90 21.16 22.88
N LEU A 438 17.72 21.26 23.93
CA LEU A 438 18.38 20.10 24.53
C LEU A 438 17.38 19.12 25.17
N HIS A 439 16.36 19.61 25.88
CA HIS A 439 15.28 18.75 26.41
C HIS A 439 14.53 18.02 25.30
N LEU A 440 14.29 18.68 24.15
CA LEU A 440 13.67 18.03 23.00
C LEU A 440 14.57 16.92 22.43
N LEU A 441 15.88 17.16 22.32
CA LEU A 441 16.83 16.13 21.91
C LEU A 441 16.81 14.94 22.88
N LEU A 442 16.80 15.20 24.20
CA LEU A 442 16.69 14.14 25.21
C LEU A 442 15.36 13.38 25.09
N ALA A 443 14.25 14.07 24.87
CA ALA A 443 12.94 13.44 24.66
C ALA A 443 12.91 12.56 23.40
N LEU A 444 13.75 12.83 22.39
CA LEU A 444 13.94 11.98 21.22
C LEU A 444 14.93 10.82 21.47
N THR A 445 15.92 11.01 22.35
CA THR A 445 16.98 10.03 22.62
C THR A 445 16.51 8.96 23.62
N VAL A 446 15.82 9.36 24.69
CA VAL A 446 15.42 8.47 25.79
C VAL A 446 14.56 7.29 25.32
N PRO A 447 13.53 7.48 24.46
CA PRO A 447 12.75 6.35 23.94
C PRO A 447 13.60 5.35 23.16
N VAL A 448 14.54 5.84 22.33
CA VAL A 448 15.46 4.96 21.58
C VAL A 448 16.27 4.10 22.55
N LEU A 449 16.86 4.72 23.58
CA LEU A 449 17.62 3.97 24.59
C LEU A 449 16.74 2.96 25.34
N ILE A 450 15.52 3.33 25.72
CA ILE A 450 14.58 2.42 26.38
C ILE A 450 14.29 1.22 25.48
N LEU A 451 14.00 1.45 24.20
CA LEU A 451 13.79 0.38 23.21
C LEU A 451 15.01 -0.52 23.10
N THR A 452 16.22 0.04 23.00
CA THR A 452 17.48 -0.72 22.97
C THR A 452 17.61 -1.68 24.15
N PHE A 453 17.18 -1.31 25.36
CA PHE A 453 17.21 -2.17 26.54
C PHE A 453 16.07 -3.20 26.61
N ILE A 454 14.95 -2.96 25.92
CA ILE A 454 13.80 -3.87 25.89
C ILE A 454 14.01 -4.99 24.86
N GLU A 455 14.62 -4.67 23.72
CA GLU A 455 14.86 -5.63 22.64
C GLU A 455 15.78 -6.80 23.09
N PRO A 456 15.70 -7.99 22.49
CA PRO A 456 16.66 -9.06 22.73
C PRO A 456 18.04 -8.71 22.15
N PRO A 457 19.14 -9.26 22.70
CA PRO A 457 20.49 -9.07 22.16
C PRO A 457 20.59 -9.43 20.67
N LEU A 458 21.26 -8.56 19.90
CA LEU A 458 21.44 -8.74 18.46
C LEU A 458 22.86 -9.26 18.16
N ALA A 459 23.00 -10.53 17.80
CA ALA A 459 24.30 -11.11 17.44
C ALA A 459 24.77 -10.66 16.05
N GLN A 460 26.08 -10.69 15.81
CA GLN A 460 26.63 -10.42 14.48
C GLN A 460 26.34 -11.59 13.51
N ASP A 461 25.68 -11.28 12.39
CA ASP A 461 25.46 -12.26 11.32
C ASP A 461 26.81 -12.67 10.69
N PRO A 462 27.18 -13.97 10.66
CA PRO A 462 28.41 -14.45 10.03
C PRO A 462 28.50 -14.16 8.53
N SER A 463 27.35 -14.06 7.84
CA SER A 463 27.30 -13.75 6.41
C SER A 463 27.80 -12.33 6.10
N TYR A 464 27.90 -11.47 7.11
CA TYR A 464 28.45 -10.12 7.01
C TYR A 464 29.89 -10.09 6.48
N HIS A 465 30.64 -11.18 6.67
CA HIS A 465 32.02 -11.31 6.18
C HIS A 465 32.11 -11.81 4.73
N HIS A 466 31.01 -12.23 4.12
CA HIS A 466 30.97 -12.84 2.80
C HIS A 466 30.73 -11.79 1.69
N PHE A 467 31.79 -11.09 1.29
CA PHE A 467 31.74 -10.10 0.20
C PHE A 467 31.50 -10.73 -1.17
N ALA A 468 30.90 -9.96 -2.08
CA ALA A 468 30.68 -10.35 -3.47
C ALA A 468 31.99 -10.54 -4.25
N ASP A 469 32.95 -9.65 -4.06
CA ASP A 469 34.26 -9.71 -4.68
C ASP A 469 35.33 -10.16 -3.69
N GLN A 470 35.82 -11.38 -3.90
CA GLN A 470 36.88 -12.00 -3.08
C GLN A 470 38.17 -12.22 -3.87
N ARG A 471 38.28 -11.58 -5.05
CA ARG A 471 39.43 -11.80 -5.94
C ARG A 471 40.72 -11.29 -5.31
N THR A 472 41.78 -12.07 -5.53
CA THR A 472 43.13 -11.72 -5.12
C THR A 472 43.87 -11.09 -6.29
N PHE A 473 44.45 -9.91 -6.08
CA PHE A 473 45.34 -9.27 -7.04
C PHE A 473 46.62 -8.85 -6.32
N LEU A 474 47.77 -8.94 -7.01
CA LEU A 474 49.08 -8.58 -6.45
C LEU A 474 49.41 -9.26 -5.10
N GLY A 475 48.88 -10.46 -4.86
CA GLY A 475 49.05 -11.18 -3.60
C GLY A 475 48.19 -10.70 -2.43
N ILE A 476 47.28 -9.74 -2.66
CA ILE A 476 46.39 -9.18 -1.63
C ILE A 476 44.99 -9.81 -1.79
N PRO A 477 44.48 -10.54 -0.79
CA PRO A 477 43.12 -11.08 -0.81
C PRO A 477 42.08 -9.95 -0.70
N ASN A 478 40.89 -10.17 -1.28
CA ASN A 478 39.81 -9.16 -1.34
C ASN A 478 40.31 -7.78 -1.85
N PHE A 479 41.21 -7.78 -2.84
CA PHE A 479 42.03 -6.63 -3.23
C PHE A 479 41.25 -5.32 -3.35
N TRP A 480 40.10 -5.35 -4.03
CA TRP A 480 39.30 -4.15 -4.25
C TRP A 480 38.68 -3.61 -2.97
N ASN A 481 38.29 -4.47 -2.02
CA ASN A 481 37.79 -4.04 -0.72
C ASN A 481 38.90 -3.47 0.16
N VAL A 482 40.14 -3.94 0.03
CA VAL A 482 41.31 -3.39 0.73
C VAL A 482 41.72 -2.03 0.15
N ILE A 483 41.95 -1.95 -1.16
CA ILE A 483 42.47 -0.74 -1.83
C ILE A 483 41.46 0.41 -1.86
N SER A 484 40.17 0.11 -1.93
CA SER A 484 39.12 1.13 -1.89
C SER A 484 39.05 1.92 -0.58
N ASN A 485 39.82 1.56 0.44
CA ASN A 485 39.97 2.31 1.69
C ASN A 485 40.99 3.47 1.64
N ILE A 486 41.87 3.53 0.62
CA ILE A 486 42.87 4.61 0.48
C ILE A 486 42.25 6.02 0.49
N PRO A 487 41.10 6.27 -0.18
CA PRO A 487 40.44 7.58 -0.14
C PRO A 487 40.12 8.09 1.27
N PHE A 488 39.81 7.21 2.23
CA PHE A 488 39.59 7.62 3.62
C PHE A 488 40.87 8.22 4.24
N LEU A 489 42.02 7.58 4.04
CA LEU A 489 43.29 8.10 4.54
C LEU A 489 43.62 9.45 3.89
N LEU A 490 43.48 9.52 2.56
CA LEU A 490 43.75 10.74 1.81
C LEU A 490 42.89 11.91 2.31
N PHE A 491 41.57 11.75 2.34
CA PHE A 491 40.66 12.83 2.74
C PHE A 491 40.69 13.12 4.25
N GLY A 492 40.95 12.10 5.08
CA GLY A 492 41.18 12.30 6.52
C GLY A 492 42.42 13.18 6.76
N VAL A 493 43.56 12.85 6.16
CA VAL A 493 44.81 13.63 6.28
C VAL A 493 44.66 15.03 5.69
N MET A 494 44.02 15.16 4.51
CA MET A 494 43.74 16.47 3.93
C MET A 494 42.85 17.33 4.84
N GLY A 495 41.87 16.72 5.52
CA GLY A 495 41.04 17.39 6.52
C GLY A 495 41.83 17.86 7.73
N LEU A 496 42.75 17.03 8.24
CA LEU A 496 43.66 17.42 9.32
C LEU A 496 44.60 18.55 8.90
N ALA A 497 45.13 18.51 7.68
CA ALA A 497 45.97 19.57 7.12
C ALA A 497 45.19 20.88 6.98
N LEU A 498 43.92 20.82 6.56
CA LEU A 498 43.02 21.97 6.51
C LEU A 498 42.81 22.58 7.90
N LEU A 499 42.54 21.75 8.90
CA LEU A 499 42.37 22.16 10.28
C LEU A 499 43.65 22.77 10.87
N ALA A 500 44.81 22.18 10.59
CA ALA A 500 46.11 22.71 11.01
C ALA A 500 46.43 24.05 10.30
N TYR A 501 46.05 24.19 9.04
CA TYR A 501 46.16 25.44 8.30
C TYR A 501 45.32 26.56 8.93
N PHE A 502 44.08 26.27 9.34
CA PHE A 502 43.24 27.22 10.07
C PHE A 502 43.84 27.61 11.42
N PHE A 503 44.40 26.65 12.16
CA PHE A 503 45.03 26.90 13.45
C PHE A 503 46.27 27.80 13.31
N ARG A 504 47.16 27.52 12.34
CA ARG A 504 48.40 28.28 12.12
C ARG A 504 48.18 29.74 11.70
N ARG A 505 47.05 30.05 11.06
CA ARG A 505 46.71 31.43 10.64
C ARG A 505 46.01 32.26 11.73
N GLY A 506 45.92 31.77 12.97
CA GLY A 506 45.41 32.55 14.10
C GLY A 506 43.88 32.64 14.19
N GLY A 507 43.16 31.68 13.60
CA GLY A 507 41.69 31.67 13.56
C GLY A 507 41.15 32.21 12.23
N LEU A 508 40.26 31.44 11.59
CA LEU A 508 39.75 31.70 10.25
C LEU A 508 38.23 31.45 10.20
N PRO A 509 37.53 31.96 9.16
CA PRO A 509 36.10 32.25 9.18
C PRO A 509 35.18 31.05 9.37
N ALA A 510 35.61 29.79 9.45
CA ALA A 510 34.69 28.67 9.56
C ALA A 510 34.05 28.49 10.96
N PHE A 511 34.70 28.99 12.02
CA PHE A 511 34.30 28.75 13.41
C PHE A 511 34.24 30.06 14.21
N SER A 512 33.28 30.17 15.13
CA SER A 512 33.21 31.30 16.07
C SER A 512 34.27 31.22 17.18
N THR A 513 34.66 30.01 17.57
CA THR A 513 35.67 29.75 18.60
C THR A 513 36.54 28.56 18.21
N LEU A 514 37.81 28.56 18.60
CA LEU A 514 38.75 27.46 18.31
C LEU A 514 38.31 26.13 18.92
N ALA A 515 37.54 26.14 20.02
CA ALA A 515 37.04 24.92 20.64
C ALA A 515 36.08 24.14 19.72
N GLU A 516 35.35 24.82 18.82
CA GLU A 516 34.45 24.20 17.84
C GLU A 516 35.17 23.40 16.76
N GLN A 517 36.50 23.50 16.68
CA GLN A 517 37.32 22.68 15.80
C GLN A 517 37.47 21.23 16.31
N ARG A 518 37.34 21.00 17.63
CA ARG A 518 37.62 19.68 18.26
C ARG A 518 36.79 18.53 17.69
N PRO A 519 35.46 18.65 17.49
CA PRO A 519 34.69 17.57 16.88
C PRO A 519 35.19 17.21 15.48
N TYR A 520 35.49 18.20 14.65
CA TYR A 520 35.99 17.95 13.28
C TYR A 520 37.41 17.36 13.27
N LEU A 521 38.25 17.73 14.25
CA LEU A 521 39.56 17.10 14.43
C LEU A 521 39.40 15.61 14.69
N ILE A 522 38.54 15.24 15.65
CA ILE A 522 38.26 13.83 15.98
C ILE A 522 37.64 13.10 14.79
N PHE A 523 36.73 13.75 14.05
CA PHE A 523 36.16 13.20 12.82
C PHE A 523 37.24 12.84 11.80
N PHE A 524 38.13 13.77 11.45
CA PHE A 524 39.17 13.51 10.43
C PHE A 524 40.23 12.50 10.91
N VAL A 525 40.56 12.50 12.21
CA VAL A 525 41.40 11.44 12.80
C VAL A 525 40.70 10.09 12.68
N GLY A 526 39.43 10.00 13.07
CA GLY A 526 38.62 8.79 12.98
C GLY A 526 38.60 8.23 11.56
N VAL A 527 38.28 9.07 10.58
CA VAL A 527 38.28 8.70 9.15
C VAL A 527 39.65 8.21 8.67
N ALA A 528 40.74 8.88 9.04
CA ALA A 528 42.09 8.45 8.65
C ALA A 528 42.44 7.07 9.22
N ILE A 529 42.07 6.80 10.48
CA ILE A 529 42.31 5.51 11.13
C ILE A 529 41.35 4.43 10.58
N THR A 530 40.11 4.78 10.21
CA THR A 530 39.16 3.87 9.54
C THR A 530 39.79 3.24 8.29
N SER A 531 40.58 4.00 7.52
CA SER A 531 41.29 3.44 6.36
C SER A 531 42.14 2.21 6.72
N VAL A 532 42.90 2.29 7.81
CA VAL A 532 43.78 1.22 8.27
C VAL A 532 42.97 0.07 8.87
N GLY A 533 42.01 0.38 9.74
CA GLY A 533 41.16 -0.61 10.40
C GLY A 533 40.31 -1.41 9.41
N SER A 534 39.70 -0.73 8.44
CA SER A 534 38.91 -1.34 7.38
C SER A 534 39.75 -2.17 6.42
N ALA A 535 40.94 -1.67 6.02
CA ALA A 535 41.86 -2.45 5.21
C ALA A 535 42.31 -3.74 5.93
N TYR A 536 42.60 -3.66 7.23
CA TYR A 536 42.97 -4.82 8.05
C TYR A 536 41.85 -5.85 8.14
N TYR A 537 40.60 -5.40 8.36
CA TYR A 537 39.43 -6.26 8.30
C TYR A 537 39.25 -6.94 6.94
N HIS A 538 39.41 -6.22 5.83
CA HIS A 538 39.22 -6.79 4.51
C HIS A 538 40.32 -7.76 4.08
N LEU A 539 41.51 -7.68 4.65
CA LEU A 539 42.56 -8.67 4.43
C LEU A 539 42.19 -10.05 5.00
N ALA A 540 41.55 -10.07 6.17
CA ALA A 540 41.12 -11.29 6.87
C ALA A 540 39.74 -11.08 7.52
N PRO A 541 38.64 -11.28 6.77
CA PRO A 541 37.30 -10.93 7.24
C PRO A 541 36.80 -11.86 8.35
N ASP A 542 36.77 -11.36 9.58
CA ASP A 542 36.13 -11.99 10.74
C ASP A 542 35.77 -10.95 11.82
N ASN A 543 35.10 -11.39 12.89
CA ASN A 543 34.73 -10.50 14.01
C ASN A 543 35.91 -9.89 14.76
N THR A 544 37.05 -10.59 14.85
CA THR A 544 38.24 -10.09 15.55
C THR A 544 38.90 -8.93 14.81
N HIS A 545 38.87 -8.97 13.48
CA HIS A 545 39.37 -7.89 12.65
C HIS A 545 38.33 -6.78 12.47
N LEU A 546 37.04 -7.11 12.45
CA LEU A 546 35.93 -6.15 12.29
C LEU A 546 35.87 -5.10 13.41
N VAL A 547 36.32 -5.43 14.62
CA VAL A 547 36.45 -4.46 15.72
C VAL A 547 37.30 -3.26 15.32
N TRP A 548 38.38 -3.50 14.59
CA TRP A 548 39.33 -2.47 14.17
C TRP A 548 38.77 -1.56 13.08
N ASP A 549 37.82 -2.03 12.29
CA ASP A 549 37.05 -1.20 11.36
C ASP A 549 36.02 -0.35 12.11
N ARG A 550 35.29 -0.96 13.05
CA ARG A 550 34.19 -0.29 13.80
C ARG A 550 34.64 0.77 14.77
N LEU A 551 35.72 0.51 15.52
CA LEU A 551 36.20 1.44 16.55
C LEU A 551 36.45 2.86 16.00
N PRO A 552 37.23 3.05 14.92
CA PRO A 552 37.46 4.36 14.32
C PRO A 552 36.18 5.00 13.74
N MET A 553 35.27 4.21 13.18
CA MET A 553 33.99 4.72 12.66
C MET A 553 33.16 5.41 13.75
N THR A 554 33.16 4.88 14.99
CA THR A 554 32.42 5.50 16.10
C THR A 554 32.93 6.90 16.44
N LEU A 555 34.24 7.15 16.28
CA LEU A 555 34.82 8.49 16.43
C LEU A 555 34.21 9.46 15.41
N GLY A 556 34.02 8.99 14.17
CA GLY A 556 33.41 9.77 13.10
C GLY A 556 31.95 10.14 13.39
N PHE A 557 31.11 9.15 13.72
CA PHE A 557 29.68 9.37 13.95
C PHE A 557 29.41 10.27 15.16
N MET A 558 30.05 9.96 16.30
CA MET A 558 29.82 10.67 17.55
C MET A 558 30.36 12.10 17.51
N SER A 559 31.49 12.33 16.82
CA SER A 559 32.04 13.67 16.69
C SER A 559 31.24 14.56 15.74
N ILE A 560 30.78 14.05 14.59
CA ILE A 560 29.86 14.82 13.72
C ILE A 560 28.56 15.14 14.46
N PHE A 561 28.00 14.18 15.19
CA PHE A 561 26.76 14.41 15.90
C PHE A 561 26.94 15.48 17.01
N ALA A 562 28.03 15.42 17.76
CA ALA A 562 28.40 16.47 18.71
C ALA A 562 28.60 17.84 18.03
N ALA A 563 29.18 17.87 16.82
CA ALA A 563 29.35 19.08 16.03
C ALA A 563 28.00 19.71 15.61
N VAL A 564 27.03 18.87 15.23
CA VAL A 564 25.65 19.30 14.90
C VAL A 564 24.93 19.84 16.14
N ILE A 565 25.04 19.16 17.29
CA ILE A 565 24.47 19.64 18.56
C ILE A 565 25.08 21.00 18.91
N ALA A 566 26.40 21.13 18.80
CA ALA A 566 27.08 22.39 19.01
C ALA A 566 26.51 23.46 18.07
N GLU A 567 26.40 23.18 16.77
CA GLU A 567 25.91 24.11 15.75
C GLU A 567 24.45 24.54 15.96
N ARG A 568 23.53 23.61 16.23
CA ARG A 568 22.08 23.79 16.10
C ARG A 568 21.34 23.98 17.43
N ILE A 569 21.85 23.39 18.51
CA ILE A 569 21.22 23.40 19.83
C ILE A 569 21.92 24.39 20.75
N ASP A 570 23.16 24.09 21.12
CA ASP A 570 23.94 24.89 22.05
C ASP A 570 25.43 24.56 21.92
N ARG A 571 26.28 25.59 21.75
CA ARG A 571 27.73 25.44 21.58
C ARG A 571 28.37 24.68 22.73
N ASN A 572 28.05 25.07 23.97
CA ASN A 572 28.72 24.54 25.15
C ASN A 572 28.25 23.11 25.44
N ALA A 573 26.96 22.83 25.26
CA ALA A 573 26.41 21.48 25.39
C ALA A 573 27.05 20.52 24.39
N GLY A 574 27.11 20.89 23.10
CA GLY A 574 27.74 20.04 22.07
C GLY A 574 29.21 19.74 22.36
N LEU A 575 29.99 20.75 22.80
CA LEU A 575 31.39 20.57 23.17
C LEU A 575 31.59 19.73 24.43
N ARG A 576 30.68 19.83 25.42
CA ARG A 576 30.71 18.99 26.63
C ARG A 576 30.30 17.57 26.35
N LEU A 577 29.31 17.36 25.48
CA LEU A 577 28.79 16.05 25.09
C LEU A 577 29.76 15.28 24.17
N LEU A 578 30.68 15.96 23.49
CA LEU A 578 31.67 15.32 22.63
C LEU A 578 32.38 14.14 23.29
N TRP A 579 32.95 14.32 24.48
CA TRP A 579 33.71 13.27 25.15
C TRP A 579 32.84 12.11 25.66
N PRO A 580 31.71 12.35 26.35
CA PRO A 580 30.75 11.29 26.68
C PRO A 580 30.29 10.50 25.46
N MET A 581 30.00 11.17 24.34
CA MET A 581 29.54 10.49 23.12
C MET A 581 30.64 9.63 22.49
N ILE A 582 31.88 10.11 22.45
CA ILE A 582 33.03 9.32 22.01
C ILE A 582 33.22 8.09 22.91
N PHE A 583 33.10 8.26 24.23
CA PHE A 583 33.17 7.14 25.17
C PHE A 583 32.06 6.12 24.91
N VAL A 584 30.81 6.56 24.73
CA VAL A 584 29.67 5.68 24.40
C VAL A 584 29.91 4.95 23.08
N GLY A 585 30.43 5.64 22.06
CA GLY A 585 30.79 5.05 20.77
C GLY A 585 31.83 3.94 20.90
N VAL A 586 32.93 4.20 21.60
CA VAL A 586 33.98 3.20 21.81
C VAL A 586 33.49 2.05 22.68
N ALA A 587 32.79 2.35 23.77
CA ALA A 587 32.25 1.37 24.70
C ALA A 587 31.25 0.42 24.02
N SER A 588 30.45 0.90 23.07
CA SER A 588 29.48 0.05 22.37
C SER A 588 30.15 -1.04 21.52
N VAL A 589 31.27 -0.72 20.84
CA VAL A 589 32.04 -1.70 20.07
C VAL A 589 32.78 -2.67 20.98
N ILE A 590 33.38 -2.17 22.07
CA ILE A 590 34.07 -3.01 23.06
C ILE A 590 33.08 -3.99 23.70
N TYR A 591 31.90 -3.51 24.09
CA TYR A 591 30.84 -4.33 24.66
C TYR A 591 30.34 -5.39 23.66
N TRP A 592 30.09 -5.00 22.41
CA TRP A 592 29.73 -5.93 21.35
C TRP A 592 30.78 -7.05 21.23
N TYR A 593 32.07 -6.70 21.06
CA TYR A 593 33.13 -7.69 20.92
C TYR A 593 33.29 -8.57 22.15
N TRP A 594 33.24 -7.99 23.35
CA TRP A 594 33.26 -8.74 24.60
C TRP A 594 32.11 -9.75 24.67
N SER A 595 30.90 -9.36 24.27
CA SER A 595 29.74 -10.25 24.27
C SER A 595 29.81 -11.34 23.20
N GLU A 596 30.42 -11.07 22.05
CA GLU A 596 30.74 -12.08 21.01
C GLU A 596 31.71 -13.15 21.55
N LEU A 597 32.76 -12.73 22.27
CA LEU A 597 33.71 -13.66 22.91
C LEU A 597 33.04 -14.58 23.95
N HIS A 598 31.89 -14.18 24.49
CA HIS A 598 31.09 -14.97 25.43
C HIS A 598 29.92 -15.71 24.76
N LEU A 599 29.93 -15.82 23.42
CA LEU A 599 28.90 -16.51 22.62
C LEU A 599 27.48 -15.97 22.82
N ARG A 600 27.35 -14.69 23.20
CA ARG A 600 26.06 -14.00 23.30
C ARG A 600 25.83 -13.10 22.10
N GLY A 601 26.82 -12.26 21.78
CA GLY A 601 26.76 -11.27 20.71
C GLY A 601 25.68 -10.20 20.93
N ASP A 602 26.08 -8.94 21.12
CA ASP A 602 25.13 -7.86 21.35
C ASP A 602 25.56 -6.55 20.67
N LEU A 603 25.02 -6.35 19.47
CA LEU A 603 25.33 -5.23 18.59
C LEU A 603 24.44 -4.00 18.81
N ARG A 604 23.36 -4.12 19.58
CA ARG A 604 22.30 -3.09 19.68
C ARG A 604 22.84 -1.68 19.98
N PHE A 605 23.74 -1.57 20.95
CA PHE A 605 24.33 -0.27 21.32
C PHE A 605 25.20 0.32 20.20
N TYR A 606 25.86 -0.52 19.40
CA TYR A 606 26.60 -0.06 18.23
C TYR A 606 25.66 0.36 17.10
N VAL A 607 24.54 -0.36 16.92
CA VAL A 607 23.46 0.04 15.99
C VAL A 607 22.96 1.43 16.34
N ASP A 608 22.71 1.74 17.62
CA ASP A 608 22.33 3.09 18.05
C ASP A 608 23.39 4.14 17.67
N VAL A 609 24.66 3.87 18.01
CA VAL A 609 25.79 4.76 17.68
C VAL A 609 25.89 5.03 16.17
N GLN A 610 25.59 4.04 15.33
CA GLN A 610 25.65 4.16 13.88
C GLN A 610 24.41 4.87 13.29
N PHE A 611 23.21 4.49 13.71
CA PHE A 611 21.97 4.87 13.02
C PHE A 611 21.18 5.98 13.72
N TYR A 612 21.26 6.14 15.04
CA TYR A 612 20.56 7.22 15.73
C TYR A 612 20.98 8.62 15.22
N PRO A 613 22.28 8.94 15.06
CA PRO A 613 22.69 10.22 14.48
C PRO A 613 22.16 10.44 13.06
N LEU A 614 22.05 9.39 12.26
CA LEU A 614 21.54 9.45 10.89
C LEU A 614 20.08 9.90 10.83
N LEU A 615 19.30 9.60 11.88
CA LEU A 615 17.91 10.01 12.03
C LEU A 615 17.78 11.37 12.74
N ALA A 616 18.57 11.59 13.79
CA ALA A 616 18.50 12.78 14.61
C ALA A 616 19.00 14.03 13.88
N ILE A 617 20.10 13.94 13.12
CA ILE A 617 20.69 15.10 12.45
C ILE A 617 19.74 15.75 11.43
N PRO A 618 19.09 15.01 10.51
CA PRO A 618 18.09 15.58 9.60
C PRO A 618 17.00 16.37 10.32
N LEU A 619 16.50 15.82 11.43
CA LEU A 619 15.48 16.46 12.25
C LEU A 619 15.99 17.74 12.91
N LEU A 620 17.21 17.73 13.46
CA LEU A 620 17.83 18.91 14.07
C LEU A 620 18.10 20.03 13.06
N ILE A 621 18.58 19.70 11.86
CA ILE A 621 18.80 20.68 10.79
C ILE A 621 17.46 21.28 10.35
N TYR A 622 16.43 20.45 10.25
CA TYR A 622 15.09 20.88 9.85
C TYR A 622 14.46 21.84 10.87
N LEU A 623 14.52 21.49 12.15
CA LEU A 623 13.89 22.21 13.23
C LEU A 623 14.65 23.47 13.65
N PHE A 624 15.99 23.44 13.62
CA PHE A 624 16.80 24.50 14.22
C PHE A 624 17.73 25.17 13.20
N PRO A 625 17.81 26.51 13.21
CA PRO A 625 18.63 27.25 12.27
C PRO A 625 20.12 27.02 12.56
N SER A 626 20.95 27.12 11.52
CA SER A 626 22.40 27.07 11.69
C SER A 626 22.93 28.37 12.28
N ARG A 627 23.98 28.29 13.09
CA ARG A 627 24.81 29.46 13.47
C ARG A 627 25.78 29.89 12.36
N TYR A 628 25.83 29.15 11.26
CA TYR A 628 26.82 29.32 10.20
C TYR A 628 26.17 29.27 8.81
N THR A 629 26.81 29.93 7.85
CA THR A 629 26.51 29.74 6.44
C THR A 629 26.79 28.29 6.05
N ARG A 630 26.06 27.78 5.05
CA ARG A 630 26.21 26.42 4.51
C ARG A 630 25.93 25.27 5.49
N GLY A 631 25.39 25.53 6.69
CA GLY A 631 25.03 24.45 7.62
C GLY A 631 24.08 23.39 7.01
N GLU A 632 23.26 23.75 6.03
CA GLU A 632 22.37 22.83 5.31
C GLU A 632 23.13 21.78 4.47
N GLN A 633 24.41 22.00 4.13
CA GLN A 633 25.22 21.02 3.37
C GLN A 633 25.46 19.71 4.13
N ILE A 634 25.21 19.69 5.45
CA ILE A 634 25.22 18.45 6.25
C ILE A 634 24.19 17.44 5.73
N PHE A 635 23.07 17.88 5.14
CA PHE A 635 22.15 16.96 4.44
C PHE A 635 22.80 16.22 3.29
N THR A 636 23.62 16.92 2.49
CA THR A 636 24.35 16.31 1.38
C THR A 636 25.35 15.26 1.89
N ILE A 637 26.05 15.56 2.99
CA ILE A 637 27.00 14.63 3.63
C ILE A 637 26.27 13.35 4.08
N ILE A 638 25.11 13.51 4.73
CA ILE A 638 24.25 12.39 5.16
C ILE A 638 23.73 11.58 3.97
N LEU A 639 23.28 12.24 2.91
CA LEU A 639 22.75 11.58 1.71
C LEU A 639 23.85 10.75 1.00
N ILE A 640 25.07 11.27 0.94
CA ILE A 640 26.23 10.54 0.39
C ILE A 640 26.51 9.29 1.25
N TYR A 641 26.50 9.42 2.58
CA TYR A 641 26.69 8.28 3.47
C TYR A 641 25.56 7.25 3.35
N ALA A 642 24.30 7.69 3.25
CA ALA A 642 23.16 6.82 3.01
C ALA A 642 23.28 6.06 1.68
N LEU A 643 23.76 6.72 0.62
CA LEU A 643 24.08 6.07 -0.65
C LEU A 643 25.18 5.01 -0.51
N ALA A 644 26.23 5.27 0.28
CA ALA A 644 27.25 4.27 0.58
C ALA A 644 26.64 3.03 1.28
N LYS A 645 25.76 3.22 2.26
CA LYS A 645 25.04 2.11 2.91
C LYS A 645 24.14 1.34 1.94
N ALA A 646 23.50 2.02 0.99
CA ALA A 646 22.72 1.34 -0.04
C ALA A 646 23.60 0.46 -0.95
N LEU A 647 24.80 0.94 -1.31
CA LEU A 647 25.77 0.16 -2.08
C LEU A 647 26.30 -1.06 -1.31
N GLU A 648 26.45 -0.95 0.02
CA GLU A 648 26.79 -2.08 0.88
C GLU A 648 25.70 -3.15 0.90
N LEU A 649 24.43 -2.73 1.02
CA LEU A 649 23.30 -3.66 1.00
C LEU A 649 23.23 -4.39 -0.35
N LEU A 650 23.43 -3.67 -1.45
CA LEU A 650 23.35 -4.18 -2.82
C LEU A 650 24.69 -4.72 -3.37
N ASP A 651 25.60 -5.20 -2.51
CA ASP A 651 26.99 -5.52 -2.89
C ASP A 651 27.08 -6.44 -4.11
N LYS A 652 26.37 -7.57 -4.08
CA LYS A 652 26.38 -8.60 -5.14
C LYS A 652 25.71 -8.12 -6.42
N GLU A 653 24.62 -7.38 -6.29
CA GLU A 653 23.78 -6.92 -7.40
C GLU A 653 24.49 -5.82 -8.17
N VAL A 654 25.14 -4.89 -7.45
CA VAL A 654 26.01 -3.89 -8.05
C VAL A 654 27.20 -4.57 -8.75
N PHE A 655 27.81 -5.59 -8.12
CA PHE A 655 28.91 -6.33 -8.73
C PHE A 655 28.50 -6.97 -10.06
N HIS A 656 27.36 -7.65 -10.10
CA HIS A 656 26.83 -8.27 -11.32
C HIS A 656 26.43 -7.22 -12.37
N LEU A 657 25.78 -6.13 -11.97
CA LEU A 657 25.38 -5.05 -12.87
C LEU A 657 26.57 -4.40 -13.57
N LEU A 658 27.69 -4.25 -12.86
CA LEU A 658 28.93 -3.66 -13.38
C LEU A 658 29.83 -4.68 -14.08
N GLY A 659 29.29 -5.83 -14.51
CA GLY A 659 30.03 -6.85 -15.24
C GLY A 659 31.11 -7.54 -14.42
N ASN A 660 30.92 -7.68 -13.10
CA ASN A 660 31.86 -8.25 -12.15
C ASN A 660 33.22 -7.51 -12.11
N VAL A 661 33.23 -6.20 -12.41
CA VAL A 661 34.45 -5.38 -12.36
C VAL A 661 34.71 -4.86 -10.95
N ILE A 662 33.72 -4.25 -10.31
CA ILE A 662 33.83 -3.65 -8.97
C ILE A 662 32.55 -3.89 -8.17
N SER A 663 32.68 -4.28 -6.91
CA SER A 663 31.52 -4.62 -6.07
C SER A 663 30.88 -3.40 -5.41
N GLY A 664 29.63 -3.53 -4.96
CA GLY A 664 28.96 -2.46 -4.23
C GLY A 664 29.68 -2.10 -2.93
N HIS A 665 30.28 -3.09 -2.25
CA HIS A 665 31.08 -2.89 -1.05
C HIS A 665 32.39 -2.15 -1.33
N SER A 666 33.08 -2.41 -2.44
CA SER A 666 34.23 -1.59 -2.83
C SER A 666 33.83 -0.14 -3.14
N LEU A 667 32.70 0.04 -3.83
CA LEU A 667 32.16 1.37 -4.12
C LEU A 667 31.68 2.11 -2.86
N LYS A 668 31.17 1.40 -1.84
CA LYS A 668 30.74 2.04 -0.59
C LYS A 668 31.88 2.80 0.07
N HIS A 669 33.11 2.27 0.07
CA HIS A 669 34.26 2.92 0.70
C HIS A 669 34.57 4.24 0.00
N VAL A 670 34.58 4.22 -1.33
CA VAL A 670 34.81 5.42 -2.15
C VAL A 670 33.72 6.45 -1.92
N VAL A 671 32.44 6.05 -1.96
CA VAL A 671 31.30 6.95 -1.76
C VAL A 671 31.26 7.51 -0.34
N ALA A 672 31.52 6.69 0.69
CA ALA A 672 31.61 7.15 2.06
C ALA A 672 32.78 8.13 2.26
N ALA A 673 33.92 7.91 1.60
CA ALA A 673 35.04 8.84 1.63
C ALA A 673 34.68 10.22 1.01
N LEU A 674 33.82 10.25 -0.03
CA LEU A 674 33.31 11.51 -0.60
C LEU A 674 32.51 12.34 0.41
N ALA A 675 31.89 11.72 1.42
CA ALA A 675 31.23 12.47 2.50
C ALA A 675 32.24 13.29 3.33
N THR A 676 33.47 12.78 3.49
CA THR A 676 34.58 13.50 4.14
C THR A 676 35.01 14.69 3.30
N LEU A 677 35.15 14.52 1.98
CA LEU A 677 35.46 15.60 1.06
C LEU A 677 34.38 16.69 1.05
N ALA A 678 33.10 16.30 1.09
CA ALA A 678 31.98 17.22 1.21
C ALA A 678 32.03 18.00 2.54
N THR A 679 32.40 17.34 3.64
CA THR A 679 32.63 17.98 4.95
C THR A 679 33.74 19.02 4.88
N MET A 680 34.88 18.70 4.25
CA MET A 680 35.97 19.64 4.06
C MET A 680 35.56 20.86 3.23
N ARG A 681 34.86 20.64 2.11
CA ARG A 681 34.37 21.72 1.25
C ARG A 681 33.39 22.62 1.98
N MET A 682 32.50 22.05 2.78
CA MET A 682 31.59 22.80 3.64
C MET A 682 32.40 23.69 4.60
N LEU A 683 33.37 23.12 5.33
CA LEU A 683 34.20 23.87 6.28
C LEU A 683 35.02 24.97 5.60
N TRP A 684 35.51 24.76 4.39
CA TRP A 684 36.25 25.77 3.62
C TRP A 684 35.39 27.00 3.28
N GLN A 685 34.10 26.79 3.02
CA GLN A 685 33.17 27.83 2.58
C GLN A 685 32.33 28.43 3.72
N ARG A 686 32.38 27.82 4.91
CA ARG A 686 31.58 28.17 6.08
C ARG A 686 32.02 29.51 6.68
N GLN A 687 31.05 30.31 7.11
CA GLN A 687 31.22 31.56 7.86
C GLN A 687 30.21 31.66 9.00
N PRO A 688 30.53 32.17 10.21
CA PRO A 688 29.53 32.54 11.19
C PRO A 688 28.53 33.49 10.57
N LEU A 689 27.24 33.24 10.81
CA LEU A 689 26.25 34.28 10.56
C LEU A 689 26.52 35.40 11.56
N ALA A 690 26.56 36.65 11.09
CA ALA A 690 26.78 37.80 11.97
C ALA A 690 25.84 37.69 13.17
N ALA A 691 26.43 37.67 14.37
CA ALA A 691 25.65 37.57 15.59
C ALA A 691 24.66 38.74 15.63
N GLU A 692 23.39 38.43 15.85
CA GLU A 692 22.53 39.30 16.64
C GLU A 692 23.33 39.64 17.88
N ASN A 693 23.68 40.93 18.03
CA ASN A 693 24.59 41.43 19.05
C ASN A 693 24.40 40.68 20.37
N ASP A 694 25.46 40.02 20.86
CA ASP A 694 25.63 39.79 22.28
C ASP A 694 25.43 41.16 22.94
N THR A 695 24.25 41.40 23.48
CA THR A 695 23.99 42.57 24.31
C THR A 695 24.90 42.43 25.52
N PRO A 696 25.80 43.38 25.81
CA PRO A 696 26.55 43.37 27.05
C PRO A 696 25.55 43.69 28.17
N GLY A 697 24.89 42.66 28.68
CA GLY A 697 23.97 42.73 29.80
C GLY A 697 24.72 42.81 31.12
N ASN A 698 24.95 44.04 31.55
CA ASN A 698 25.02 44.48 32.95
C ASN A 698 26.36 44.30 33.70
N THR A 699 27.31 45.19 33.41
CA THR A 699 28.17 45.78 34.44
C THR A 699 27.48 47.03 35.01
N GLY A 700 27.08 47.00 36.29
CA GLY A 700 26.80 48.21 37.07
C GLY A 700 25.45 48.25 37.80
N ALA A 701 25.40 47.68 39.01
CA ALA A 701 24.83 48.25 40.24
C ALA A 701 25.01 47.26 41.39
#